data_AF-A0A1H8RW26-F1
#
_entry.id   AF-A0A1H8RW26-F1
#
_cell.length_a   1.000
_cell.length_b   1.000
_cell.length_c   1.000
_cell.angle_alpha   90.00
_cell.angle_beta   90.00
_cell.angle_gamma   90.00
#
_symmetry.space_group_name_H-M   'P 1'
#
loop_
_entity.id
_entity.type
_entity.pdbx_description
1 polymer ?
#
loop_
_entity_poly.entity_id
_entity_poly.type
_entity_poly.pdbx_seq_one_letter_code
_entity_poly.pdbx_strand_id
1 'polypeptide(L)'
;MPKHLTLSLGLLALLIHADATWAAAADAAPTAAAVQALEAQLKKTPQDPDALGKLGSARLTQQRWTDAEQLLTQAVQKGGKTWQPALDEARYHHLLERAHAAENKRELDQARDLSVEAIRLKPEAVEAQLFLAGIQSQKRQWELAEATYRQVLMREPANVDAYYGRIAALNELGRTEEALQLTKNLQPSAKSPIKGLDRLRAGQAMQEAEAAEARGDLQGASRLLEQARKEAPEDPWLRLAQARLEVRQGRPRAARDLVDSLVKDGAQRPEVLYASALLSNELGEYPRAMQTLMRIPQAQRSPDMNALAARITFNEQLAETVALAKQGRREEARSLMQRLEARAGRNPDLIGDLAEAFATAGDPEHGLALLKPMISGDTRPAPAMQLHYASIQLQLNQDQTVGNVLRDLQGVVLDSGEKQQYDDLLARYRIRQADRLTDQGKLAAAYDTLAPALKARPDDKAAQAALARMYLASGDTQKARQLYRDVLSDQPKDAELYLGAAEIAAKSQDSVTARQYLDQAVKLGQSDPQVLRRAALLYRDIGMAGTATGLLEQVVQVERKDRESAARAAGASDNPFATLPGQTRSDDALAAVPAAAGGNAGGADYAWSDPLQAQKAANNPFNDLSVVPTSSLSSSLATEQILGQLQRERSIRITQGLSVRSYDPSGSSRQTTVSAPLEISFPAGDQRLAVRVTPTRINDSSSEGSQKENGVAASIAVEDAGRGLKGDIGVSPVGLRYSTVVGGATLERPLSSLSENLLYALSVSRRSVTDSLASYGGIRDPRTGQEWGGVTANGGLARLRYDDGRYGSYIYGAAHRLTGHDVKDNDRFEIGTGVYYYLRNGPDSLFTVGLSATAIGYDNNQNHLTYGHGGYFSPQRYFAIGVPLVWAQRGDLWAYQVQGMLGVQTIRQDAADRYPDDAALQAAAEAAGEGQYGSKSKTGVAYSLSASGEYRLSGQFALGGRLGMDNAQDERDVNGNLYLRYFFEEQEGRPQLSRPQPYRSRNEE
;
A
#
# COMPACT_ATOMS: atom_id res chain seq x y z
N MET A 1 55.58 -47.60 -13.44
CA MET A 1 56.63 -48.59 -13.74
C MET A 1 57.64 -47.93 -14.68
N PRO A 2 58.94 -48.26 -14.65
CA PRO A 2 59.69 -49.21 -13.80
C PRO A 2 60.69 -48.47 -12.86
N LYS A 3 61.54 -49.01 -11.98
CA LYS A 3 61.77 -50.27 -11.23
C LYS A 3 62.99 -49.97 -10.28
N HIS A 4 63.21 -50.83 -9.27
CA HIS A 4 64.43 -51.04 -8.45
C HIS A 4 64.58 -50.13 -7.19
N LEU A 5 64.38 -50.57 -5.94
CA LEU A 5 64.89 -51.71 -5.13
C LEU A 5 66.40 -51.63 -4.86
N THR A 6 66.82 -51.22 -3.65
CA THR A 6 67.56 -52.02 -2.65
C THR A 6 68.11 -51.16 -1.49
N LEU A 7 67.82 -51.58 -0.26
CA LEU A 7 68.47 -51.17 0.99
C LEU A 7 69.74 -52.00 1.20
N SER A 8 70.77 -51.40 1.81
CA SER A 8 71.97 -52.09 2.32
C SER A 8 72.17 -51.78 3.82
N LEU A 9 72.44 -52.84 4.58
CA LEU A 9 72.74 -52.91 6.02
C LEU A 9 74.18 -52.48 6.40
N GLY A 10 74.35 -52.04 7.66
CA GLY A 10 75.54 -52.21 8.53
C GLY A 10 76.49 -51.00 8.62
N LEU A 11 77.08 -50.60 9.77
CA LEU A 11 77.29 -51.25 11.07
C LEU A 11 77.92 -50.26 12.10
N LEU A 12 77.61 -50.42 13.41
CA LEU A 12 78.37 -50.18 14.68
C LEU A 12 78.91 -48.76 15.05
N ALA A 13 78.46 -48.08 16.14
CA ALA A 13 78.72 -48.25 17.61
C ALA A 13 79.79 -47.24 18.15
N LEU A 14 79.82 -46.67 19.39
CA LEU A 14 79.65 -47.23 20.74
C LEU A 14 79.91 -46.13 21.84
N LEU A 15 79.28 -46.21 23.05
CA LEU A 15 79.69 -45.79 24.45
C LEU A 15 78.43 -45.47 25.32
N ILE A 16 77.79 -46.36 26.13
CA ILE A 16 78.09 -47.09 27.41
C ILE A 16 78.27 -46.16 28.65
N HIS A 17 77.46 -46.21 29.74
CA HIS A 17 77.42 -47.13 30.92
C HIS A 17 76.23 -46.74 31.84
N ALA A 18 75.59 -47.53 32.73
CA ALA A 18 75.59 -48.91 33.24
C ALA A 18 74.18 -49.12 33.91
N ASP A 19 73.53 -50.29 33.92
CA ASP A 19 73.81 -51.43 34.81
C ASP A 19 73.35 -52.78 34.21
N ALA A 20 74.25 -53.76 34.36
CA ALA A 20 74.10 -55.22 34.54
C ALA A 20 72.68 -55.83 34.53
N THR A 21 72.36 -56.98 33.90
CA THR A 21 73.12 -58.09 33.28
C THR A 21 72.10 -58.98 32.55
N TRP A 22 72.15 -59.02 31.22
CA TRP A 22 71.60 -60.04 30.28
C TRP A 22 71.51 -59.32 28.92
N ALA A 23 72.64 -59.19 28.23
CA ALA A 23 72.69 -58.59 26.89
C ALA A 23 73.93 -59.14 26.18
N ALA A 24 73.89 -60.43 25.86
CA ALA A 24 74.91 -61.07 25.04
C ALA A 24 74.30 -62.28 24.30
N ALA A 25 73.27 -62.05 23.47
CA ALA A 25 72.85 -62.96 22.39
C ALA A 25 71.74 -62.40 21.47
N ALA A 26 71.65 -61.09 21.22
CA ALA A 26 70.60 -60.54 20.36
C ALA A 26 71.15 -59.46 19.41
N ASP A 27 71.87 -59.90 18.39
CA ASP A 27 72.15 -59.09 17.18
C ASP A 27 72.50 -60.03 16.02
N ALA A 28 71.48 -60.75 15.54
CA ALA A 28 71.34 -61.36 14.21
C ALA A 28 70.10 -62.25 14.25
N ALA A 29 69.16 -62.09 13.31
CA ALA A 29 68.15 -63.12 13.08
C ALA A 29 68.88 -64.47 12.90
N PRO A 30 68.53 -65.52 13.65
CA PRO A 30 69.28 -66.77 13.58
C PRO A 30 69.28 -67.28 12.14
N THR A 31 70.46 -67.55 11.58
CA THR A 31 70.58 -68.08 10.22
C THR A 31 69.76 -69.37 10.11
N ALA A 32 69.24 -69.70 8.92
CA ALA A 32 68.50 -70.95 8.72
C ALA A 32 69.30 -72.18 9.22
N ALA A 33 70.63 -72.12 9.13
CA ALA A 33 71.55 -73.09 9.70
C ALA A 33 71.52 -73.13 11.25
N ALA A 34 71.45 -71.98 11.93
CA ALA A 34 71.31 -71.93 13.39
C ALA A 34 69.95 -72.47 13.87
N VAL A 35 68.87 -72.18 13.14
CA VAL A 35 67.54 -72.76 13.41
C VAL A 35 67.56 -74.28 13.24
N GLN A 36 68.15 -74.79 12.16
CA GLN A 36 68.31 -76.24 11.95
C GLN A 36 69.19 -76.90 13.01
N ALA A 37 70.25 -76.22 13.46
CA ALA A 37 71.11 -76.72 14.53
C ALA A 37 70.36 -76.81 15.87
N LEU A 38 69.54 -75.80 16.21
CA LEU A 38 68.68 -75.82 17.40
C LEU A 38 67.61 -76.91 17.30
N GLU A 39 66.98 -77.10 16.14
CA GLU A 39 66.03 -78.20 15.90
C GLU A 39 66.70 -79.58 16.03
N ALA A 40 67.94 -79.73 15.54
CA ALA A 40 68.72 -80.96 15.68
C ALA A 40 69.15 -81.21 17.14
N GLN A 41 69.50 -80.16 17.90
CA GLN A 41 69.79 -80.23 19.33
C GLN A 41 68.56 -80.68 20.10
N LEU A 42 67.38 -80.13 19.82
CA LEU A 42 66.12 -80.53 20.45
C LEU A 42 65.68 -81.96 20.08
N LYS A 43 66.15 -82.56 18.98
CA LYS A 43 65.96 -83.99 18.71
C LYS A 43 66.76 -84.88 19.66
N LYS A 44 67.93 -84.43 20.14
CA LYS A 44 68.81 -85.18 21.05
C LYS A 44 68.48 -84.90 22.52
N THR A 45 68.15 -83.66 22.83
CA THR A 45 67.78 -83.17 24.16
C THR A 45 66.46 -82.41 24.08
N PRO A 46 65.31 -83.12 24.04
CA PRO A 46 64.00 -82.50 23.79
C PRO A 46 63.51 -81.51 24.85
N GLN A 47 64.20 -81.43 25.99
CA GLN A 47 63.79 -80.62 27.14
C GLN A 47 64.83 -79.58 27.54
N ASP A 48 65.82 -79.27 26.68
CA ASP A 48 66.81 -78.24 26.95
C ASP A 48 66.15 -76.83 26.92
N PRO A 49 66.03 -76.16 28.08
CA PRO A 49 65.33 -74.88 28.17
C PRO A 49 66.03 -73.76 27.39
N ASP A 50 67.35 -73.82 27.20
CA ASP A 50 68.09 -72.78 26.47
C ASP A 50 67.96 -72.95 24.95
N ALA A 51 67.98 -74.19 24.46
CA ALA A 51 67.71 -74.49 23.06
C ALA A 51 66.26 -74.19 22.65
N LEU A 52 65.29 -74.51 23.53
CA LEU A 52 63.87 -74.16 23.33
C LEU A 52 63.67 -72.64 23.30
N GLY A 53 64.32 -71.92 24.23
CA GLY A 53 64.23 -70.46 24.30
C GLY A 53 64.81 -69.75 23.08
N LYS A 54 66.01 -70.14 22.65
CA LYS A 54 66.65 -69.59 21.43
C LYS A 54 65.83 -69.86 20.16
N LEU A 55 65.27 -71.07 20.01
CA LEU A 55 64.42 -71.38 18.88
C LEU A 55 63.12 -70.57 18.91
N GLY A 56 62.54 -70.40 20.09
CA GLY A 56 61.36 -69.56 20.29
C GLY A 56 61.60 -68.07 19.97
N SER A 57 62.72 -67.50 20.40
CA SER A 57 63.15 -66.14 19.99
C SER A 57 63.43 -66.04 18.50
N ALA A 58 63.97 -67.09 17.86
CA ALA A 58 64.12 -67.14 16.41
C ALA A 58 62.76 -67.04 15.70
N ARG A 59 61.75 -67.78 16.18
CA ARG A 59 60.37 -67.72 15.65
C ARG A 59 59.73 -66.36 15.88
N LEU A 60 60.02 -65.71 17.01
CA LEU A 60 59.58 -64.35 17.29
C LEU A 60 60.12 -63.35 16.25
N THR A 61 61.42 -63.42 15.92
CA THR A 61 62.00 -62.57 14.86
C THR A 61 61.47 -62.89 13.45
N GLN A 62 60.96 -64.11 13.24
CA GLN A 62 60.32 -64.55 11.99
C GLN A 62 58.82 -64.20 11.93
N GLN A 63 58.28 -63.48 12.93
CA GLN A 63 56.86 -63.15 13.05
C GLN A 63 55.95 -64.39 13.14
N ARG A 64 56.48 -65.53 13.57
CA ARG A 64 55.74 -66.78 13.82
C ARG A 64 55.31 -66.81 15.28
N TRP A 65 54.35 -65.95 15.64
CA TRP A 65 53.98 -65.64 17.03
C TRP A 65 53.48 -66.87 17.80
N THR A 66 52.62 -67.69 17.21
CA THR A 66 52.11 -68.92 17.83
C THR A 66 53.22 -69.92 18.14
N ASP A 67 54.14 -70.16 17.19
CA ASP A 67 55.25 -71.08 17.38
C ASP A 67 56.25 -70.56 18.42
N ALA A 68 56.51 -69.25 18.40
CA ALA A 68 57.34 -68.57 19.39
C ALA A 68 56.77 -68.73 20.80
N GLU A 69 55.47 -68.46 20.98
CA GLU A 69 54.80 -68.61 22.28
C GLU A 69 54.89 -70.04 22.81
N GLN A 70 54.64 -71.05 21.96
CA GLN A 70 54.69 -72.46 22.37
C GLN A 70 56.09 -72.87 22.84
N LEU A 71 57.12 -72.54 22.06
CA LEU A 71 58.51 -72.89 22.37
C LEU A 71 59.03 -72.14 23.60
N LEU A 72 58.73 -70.85 23.72
CA LEU A 72 59.13 -70.02 24.87
C LEU A 72 58.38 -70.43 26.14
N THR A 73 57.11 -70.84 26.04
CA THR A 73 56.36 -71.39 27.19
C THR A 73 57.02 -72.66 27.71
N GLN A 74 57.42 -73.58 26.81
CA GLN A 74 58.14 -74.79 27.19
C GLN A 74 59.51 -74.47 27.80
N ALA A 75 60.25 -73.51 27.25
CA ALA A 75 61.53 -73.05 27.79
C ALA A 75 61.41 -72.55 29.24
N VAL A 76 60.43 -71.70 29.51
CA VAL A 76 60.17 -71.15 30.86
C VAL A 76 59.73 -72.25 31.84
N GLN A 77 58.82 -73.13 31.43
CA GLN A 77 58.33 -74.24 32.27
C GLN A 77 59.43 -75.23 32.66
N LYS A 78 60.46 -75.39 31.81
CA LYS A 78 61.60 -76.28 32.02
C LYS A 78 62.77 -75.61 32.76
N GLY A 79 62.55 -74.43 33.37
CA GLY A 79 63.51 -73.75 34.24
C GLY A 79 64.21 -72.56 33.59
N GLY A 80 63.96 -72.26 32.31
CA GLY A 80 64.53 -71.12 31.58
C GLY A 80 63.84 -69.79 31.88
N LYS A 81 63.86 -69.34 33.14
CA LYS A 81 63.18 -68.09 33.57
C LYS A 81 63.64 -66.84 32.82
N THR A 82 64.87 -66.83 32.29
CA THR A 82 65.42 -65.73 31.50
C THR A 82 64.68 -65.48 30.19
N TRP A 83 63.90 -66.45 29.69
CA TRP A 83 63.10 -66.32 28.47
C TRP A 83 61.73 -65.68 28.69
N GLN A 84 61.37 -65.32 29.93
CA GLN A 84 60.08 -64.72 30.25
C GLN A 84 59.78 -63.44 29.44
N PRO A 85 60.70 -62.47 29.26
CA PRO A 85 60.42 -61.28 28.46
C PRO A 85 60.13 -61.59 26.99
N ALA A 86 60.84 -62.56 26.41
CA ALA A 86 60.59 -63.01 25.04
C ALA A 86 59.25 -63.74 24.92
N LEU A 87 58.86 -64.51 25.94
CA LEU A 87 57.54 -65.16 26.02
C LEU A 87 56.43 -64.12 26.07
N ASP A 88 56.59 -63.07 26.86
CA ASP A 88 55.62 -61.99 26.97
C ASP A 88 55.52 -61.18 25.66
N GLU A 89 56.63 -60.98 24.94
CA GLU A 89 56.63 -60.42 23.57
C GLU A 89 55.86 -61.32 22.58
N ALA A 90 56.11 -62.63 22.60
CA ALA A 90 55.43 -63.59 21.73
C ALA A 90 53.91 -63.61 21.97
N ARG A 91 53.52 -63.61 23.25
CA ARG A 91 52.11 -63.56 23.68
C ARG A 91 51.43 -62.27 23.26
N TYR A 92 52.11 -61.13 23.39
CA TYR A 92 51.57 -59.84 22.99
C TYR A 92 51.20 -59.81 21.50
N HIS A 93 52.16 -60.16 20.62
CA HIS A 93 51.91 -60.17 19.18
C HIS A 93 50.90 -61.25 18.75
N HIS A 94 50.91 -62.42 19.39
CA HIS A 94 49.92 -63.46 19.10
C HIS A 94 48.50 -63.04 19.53
N LEU A 95 48.35 -62.32 20.65
CA LEU A 95 47.06 -61.75 21.07
C LEU A 95 46.56 -60.72 20.06
N LEU A 96 47.43 -59.83 19.56
CA LEU A 96 47.06 -58.87 18.51
C LEU A 96 46.70 -59.52 17.19
N GLU A 97 47.46 -60.53 16.75
CA GLU A 97 47.13 -61.31 15.54
C GLU A 97 45.73 -61.93 15.65
N ARG A 98 45.40 -62.51 16.80
CA ARG A 98 44.05 -63.06 17.07
C ARG A 98 42.99 -61.96 17.12
N ALA A 99 43.32 -60.79 17.67
CA ALA A 99 42.41 -59.66 17.73
C ALA A 99 42.07 -59.12 16.32
N HIS A 100 43.08 -58.99 15.44
CA HIS A 100 42.89 -58.67 14.02
C HIS A 100 42.10 -59.75 13.27
N ALA A 101 42.36 -61.02 13.54
CA ALA A 101 41.61 -62.12 12.94
C ALA A 101 40.12 -62.10 13.36
N ALA A 102 39.82 -61.76 14.62
CA ALA A 102 38.45 -61.60 15.12
C ALA A 102 37.75 -60.37 14.50
N GLU A 103 38.45 -59.25 14.35
CA GLU A 103 37.92 -58.08 13.63
C GLU A 103 37.55 -58.40 12.18
N ASN A 104 38.43 -59.10 11.45
CA ASN A 104 38.17 -59.53 10.07
C ASN A 104 36.94 -60.43 9.94
N LYS A 105 36.59 -61.17 11.01
CA LYS A 105 35.38 -61.99 11.11
C LYS A 105 34.15 -61.21 11.62
N ARG A 106 34.29 -59.91 11.93
CA ARG A 106 33.29 -59.03 12.57
C ARG A 106 32.90 -59.44 13.99
N GLU A 107 33.75 -60.19 14.68
CA GLU A 107 33.57 -60.61 16.08
C GLU A 107 34.12 -59.53 17.03
N LEU A 108 33.48 -58.35 17.03
CA LEU A 108 34.02 -57.14 17.67
C LEU A 108 34.19 -57.22 19.20
N ASP A 109 33.37 -58.00 19.89
CA ASP A 109 33.53 -58.22 21.34
C ASP A 109 34.79 -59.04 21.65
N GLN A 110 35.06 -60.07 20.85
CA GLN A 110 36.25 -60.91 20.99
C GLN A 110 37.51 -60.12 20.62
N ALA A 111 37.47 -59.33 19.55
CA ALA A 111 38.57 -58.44 19.17
C ALA A 111 38.90 -57.44 20.31
N ARG A 112 37.87 -56.84 20.93
CA ARG A 112 38.04 -55.96 22.10
C ARG A 112 38.74 -56.69 23.25
N ASP A 113 38.25 -57.87 23.64
CA ASP A 113 38.76 -58.60 24.80
C ASP A 113 40.21 -59.02 24.62
N LEU A 114 40.56 -59.53 23.44
CA LEU A 114 41.94 -59.87 23.07
C LEU A 114 42.87 -58.64 23.08
N SER A 115 42.37 -57.48 22.65
CA SER A 115 43.12 -56.22 22.70
C SER A 115 43.38 -55.77 24.14
N VAL A 116 42.39 -55.90 25.02
CA VAL A 116 42.53 -55.58 26.46
C VAL A 116 43.52 -56.53 27.14
N GLU A 117 43.52 -57.81 26.79
CA GLU A 117 44.53 -58.77 27.26
C GLU A 117 45.94 -58.40 26.78
N ALA A 118 46.10 -58.00 25.51
CA ALA A 118 47.37 -57.53 24.97
C ALA A 118 47.88 -56.27 25.71
N ILE A 119 46.99 -55.30 26.00
CA ILE A 119 47.32 -54.10 26.77
C ILE A 119 47.70 -54.44 28.22
N ARG A 120 47.07 -55.44 28.84
CA ARG A 120 47.42 -55.86 30.21
C ARG A 120 48.83 -56.46 30.27
N LEU A 121 49.23 -57.18 29.22
CA LEU A 121 50.54 -57.79 29.12
C LEU A 121 51.65 -56.75 28.86
N LYS A 122 51.37 -55.76 28.00
CA LYS A 122 52.26 -54.63 27.70
C LYS A 122 51.53 -53.30 27.73
N PRO A 123 51.38 -52.69 28.91
CA PRO A 123 50.66 -51.42 29.05
C PRO A 123 51.31 -50.26 28.32
N GLU A 124 52.62 -50.34 28.04
CA GLU A 124 53.44 -49.34 27.34
C GLU A 124 53.23 -49.31 25.82
N ALA A 125 52.83 -50.43 25.21
CA ALA A 125 52.75 -50.58 23.76
C ALA A 125 51.47 -49.95 23.17
N VAL A 126 51.65 -48.93 22.33
CA VAL A 126 50.53 -48.13 21.78
C VAL A 126 49.72 -48.86 20.71
N GLU A 127 50.29 -49.86 20.05
CA GLU A 127 49.65 -50.58 18.92
C GLU A 127 48.34 -51.24 19.36
N ALA A 128 48.35 -51.93 20.49
CA ALA A 128 47.16 -52.55 21.07
C ALA A 128 46.10 -51.53 21.54
N GLN A 129 46.54 -50.37 22.03
CA GLN A 129 45.64 -49.27 22.43
C GLN A 129 44.99 -48.61 21.22
N LEU A 130 45.75 -48.39 20.15
CA LEU A 130 45.26 -47.87 18.88
C LEU A 130 44.26 -48.83 18.23
N PHE A 131 44.57 -50.12 18.24
CA PHE A 131 43.66 -51.16 17.74
C PHE A 131 42.35 -51.21 18.56
N LEU A 132 42.43 -51.18 19.89
CA LEU A 132 41.26 -51.11 20.78
C LEU A 132 40.39 -49.86 20.49
N ALA A 133 41.01 -48.70 20.29
CA ALA A 133 40.30 -47.47 19.96
C ALA A 133 39.56 -47.59 18.60
N GLY A 134 40.16 -48.27 17.62
CA GLY A 134 39.52 -48.62 16.35
C GLY A 134 38.28 -49.51 16.53
N ILE A 135 38.38 -50.56 17.35
CA ILE A 135 37.24 -51.44 17.68
C ILE A 135 36.13 -50.66 18.41
N GLN A 136 36.48 -49.78 19.34
CA GLN A 136 35.52 -48.92 20.04
C GLN A 136 34.79 -47.98 19.06
N SER A 137 35.50 -47.40 18.09
CA SER A 137 34.90 -46.60 17.01
C SER A 137 33.92 -47.43 16.17
N GLN A 138 34.26 -48.65 15.77
CA GLN A 138 33.36 -49.52 14.99
C GLN A 138 32.09 -49.90 15.78
N LYS A 139 32.20 -50.03 17.10
CA LYS A 139 31.08 -50.27 18.01
C LYS A 139 30.27 -49.00 18.37
N ARG A 140 30.61 -47.84 17.79
CA ARG A 140 30.01 -46.53 18.08
C ARG A 140 30.13 -46.09 19.54
N GLN A 141 31.17 -46.54 20.22
CA GLN A 141 31.48 -46.16 21.60
C GLN A 141 32.40 -44.92 21.57
N TRP A 142 31.87 -43.81 21.07
CA TRP A 142 32.66 -42.65 20.66
C TRP A 142 33.42 -41.97 21.82
N GLU A 143 32.83 -41.91 23.02
CA GLU A 143 33.46 -41.38 24.22
C GLU A 143 34.65 -42.23 24.67
N LEU A 144 34.51 -43.56 24.61
CA LEU A 144 35.59 -44.50 24.94
C LEU A 144 36.69 -44.43 23.89
N ALA A 145 36.33 -44.37 22.62
CA ALA A 145 37.27 -44.23 21.52
C ALA A 145 38.07 -42.93 21.64
N GLU A 146 37.42 -41.78 21.89
CA GLU A 146 38.09 -40.49 22.09
C GLU A 146 39.09 -40.55 23.25
N ALA A 147 38.69 -41.13 24.38
CA ALA A 147 39.56 -41.27 25.55
C ALA A 147 40.79 -42.16 25.25
N THR A 148 40.60 -43.27 24.53
CA THR A 148 41.67 -44.20 24.17
C THR A 148 42.61 -43.57 23.14
N TYR A 149 42.11 -42.91 22.08
CA TYR A 149 42.96 -42.18 21.15
C TYR A 149 43.74 -41.05 21.82
N ARG A 150 43.12 -40.35 22.78
CA ARG A 150 43.80 -39.33 23.58
C ARG A 150 44.96 -39.92 24.39
N GLN A 151 44.79 -41.13 24.95
CA GLN A 151 45.86 -41.83 25.66
C GLN A 151 47.02 -42.21 24.73
N VAL A 152 46.73 -42.68 23.51
CA VAL A 152 47.75 -42.95 22.49
C VAL A 152 48.54 -41.68 22.16
N LEU A 153 47.84 -40.55 21.94
CA LEU A 153 48.46 -39.26 21.62
C LEU A 153 49.26 -38.64 22.78
N MET A 154 48.97 -38.99 24.04
CA MET A 154 49.80 -38.57 25.18
C MET A 154 51.19 -39.22 25.15
N ARG A 155 51.32 -40.40 24.54
CA ARG A 155 52.55 -41.19 24.50
C ARG A 155 53.30 -41.03 23.19
N GLU A 156 52.56 -41.02 22.09
CA GLU A 156 53.06 -40.72 20.76
C GLU A 156 52.34 -39.49 20.20
N PRO A 157 52.81 -38.27 20.53
CA PRO A 157 52.20 -37.02 20.08
C PRO A 157 52.18 -36.80 18.57
N ALA A 158 52.88 -37.66 17.81
CA ALA A 158 52.95 -37.65 16.34
C ALA A 158 52.22 -38.84 15.70
N ASN A 159 51.48 -39.65 16.46
CA ASN A 159 50.75 -40.82 15.93
C ASN A 159 49.56 -40.38 15.09
N VAL A 160 49.72 -40.48 13.77
CA VAL A 160 48.79 -39.97 12.77
C VAL A 160 47.42 -40.66 12.87
N ASP A 161 47.40 -41.99 13.04
CA ASP A 161 46.16 -42.78 13.11
C ASP A 161 45.33 -42.43 14.34
N ALA A 162 45.98 -42.15 15.48
CA ALA A 162 45.29 -41.70 16.68
C ALA A 162 44.69 -40.29 16.54
N TYR A 163 45.34 -39.38 15.80
CA TYR A 163 44.73 -38.08 15.45
C TYR A 163 43.50 -38.26 14.58
N TYR A 164 43.59 -39.08 13.52
CA TYR A 164 42.46 -39.35 12.62
C TYR A 164 41.28 -39.96 13.36
N GLY A 165 41.53 -41.00 14.17
CA GLY A 165 40.51 -41.66 14.97
C GLY A 165 39.86 -40.72 16.00
N ARG A 166 40.64 -39.86 16.64
CA ARG A 166 40.13 -38.87 17.60
C ARG A 166 39.27 -37.79 16.94
N ILE A 167 39.69 -37.26 15.79
CA ILE A 167 38.90 -36.29 15.01
C ILE A 167 37.56 -36.90 14.60
N ALA A 168 37.57 -38.15 14.13
CA ALA A 168 36.35 -38.87 13.79
C ALA A 168 35.43 -39.09 15.01
N ALA A 169 35.99 -39.48 16.15
CA ALA A 169 35.22 -39.66 17.39
C ALA A 169 34.63 -38.32 17.90
N LEU A 170 35.39 -37.22 17.88
CA LEU A 170 34.92 -35.90 18.30
C LEU A 170 33.80 -35.36 17.39
N ASN A 171 33.87 -35.67 16.09
CA ASN A 171 32.82 -35.34 15.14
C ASN A 171 31.50 -36.04 15.48
N GLU A 172 31.53 -37.34 15.74
CA GLU A 172 30.33 -38.11 16.11
C GLU A 172 29.76 -37.71 17.48
N LEU A 173 30.59 -37.13 18.35
CA LEU A 173 30.19 -36.56 19.65
C LEU A 173 29.64 -35.12 19.55
N GLY A 174 29.62 -34.51 18.35
CA GLY A 174 29.22 -33.11 18.16
C GLY A 174 30.19 -32.07 18.74
N ARG A 175 31.42 -32.46 19.09
CA ARG A 175 32.46 -31.58 19.67
C ARG A 175 33.32 -30.96 18.57
N THR A 176 32.67 -30.22 17.66
CA THR A 176 33.24 -29.74 16.40
C THR A 176 34.41 -28.77 16.59
N GLU A 177 34.34 -27.85 17.55
CA GLU A 177 35.45 -26.91 17.81
C GLU A 177 36.73 -27.63 18.24
N GLU A 178 36.62 -28.65 19.09
CA GLU A 178 37.76 -29.45 19.54
C GLU A 178 38.35 -30.28 18.40
N ALA A 179 37.50 -30.86 17.54
CA ALA A 179 37.94 -31.58 16.35
C ALA A 179 38.74 -30.66 15.40
N LEU A 180 38.27 -29.42 15.20
CA LEU A 180 38.92 -28.44 14.33
C LEU A 180 40.22 -27.88 14.93
N GLN A 181 40.27 -27.64 16.25
CA GLN A 181 41.52 -27.26 16.93
C GLN A 181 42.58 -28.36 16.82
N LEU A 182 42.15 -29.62 16.97
CA LEU A 182 43.04 -30.77 16.81
C LEU A 182 43.65 -30.84 15.40
N THR A 183 42.93 -30.36 14.37
CA THR A 183 43.44 -30.31 13.00
C THR A 183 44.55 -29.26 12.78
N LYS A 184 44.63 -28.21 13.61
CA LYS A 184 45.67 -27.17 13.51
C LYS A 184 47.04 -27.66 13.98
N ASN A 185 47.06 -28.70 14.82
CA ASN A 185 48.28 -29.27 15.41
C ASN A 185 48.87 -30.41 14.55
N LEU A 186 48.27 -30.75 13.41
CA LEU A 186 48.77 -31.75 12.48
C LEU A 186 49.96 -31.20 11.67
N GLN A 187 51.08 -31.95 11.64
CA GLN A 187 52.25 -31.62 10.83
C GLN A 187 51.93 -31.63 9.32
N PRO A 188 52.54 -30.74 8.50
CA PRO A 188 52.18 -30.56 7.08
C PRO A 188 52.36 -31.81 6.18
N SER A 189 53.16 -32.79 6.60
CA SER A 189 53.44 -34.03 5.87
C SER A 189 52.34 -35.09 5.97
N ALA A 190 51.35 -34.93 6.86
CA ALA A 190 50.23 -35.86 7.07
C ALA A 190 48.94 -35.45 6.32
N LYS A 191 49.04 -34.70 5.22
CA LYS A 191 47.90 -34.19 4.44
C LYS A 191 47.25 -35.25 3.52
N SER A 192 46.89 -36.42 4.05
CA SER A 192 45.84 -37.22 3.43
C SER A 192 44.48 -36.62 3.77
N PRO A 193 43.52 -36.51 2.83
CA PRO A 193 42.22 -35.89 3.08
C PRO A 193 41.51 -36.64 4.22
N ILE A 194 41.33 -35.95 5.35
CA ILE A 194 40.52 -36.46 6.47
C ILE A 194 39.09 -36.52 5.97
N LYS A 195 38.56 -37.74 5.81
CA LYS A 195 37.18 -37.96 5.33
C LYS A 195 36.20 -37.30 6.30
N GLY A 196 35.44 -36.31 5.84
CA GLY A 196 34.44 -35.57 6.63
C GLY A 196 34.90 -34.23 7.22
N LEU A 197 36.19 -33.88 7.13
CA LEU A 197 36.72 -32.59 7.61
C LEU A 197 36.30 -31.40 6.74
N ASP A 198 36.18 -31.64 5.43
CA ASP A 198 35.61 -30.71 4.45
C ASP A 198 34.19 -30.29 4.82
N ARG A 199 33.34 -31.25 5.19
CA ARG A 199 31.97 -30.99 5.67
C ARG A 199 31.93 -30.25 7.00
N LEU A 200 32.83 -30.58 7.92
CA LEU A 200 32.93 -29.87 9.21
C LEU A 200 33.30 -28.40 9.04
N ARG A 201 34.27 -28.10 8.17
CA ARG A 201 34.66 -26.73 7.85
C ARG A 201 33.59 -25.98 7.08
N ALA A 202 32.90 -26.65 6.15
CA ALA A 202 31.74 -26.07 5.47
C ALA A 202 30.63 -25.70 6.46
N GLY A 203 30.34 -26.57 7.43
CA GLY A 203 29.40 -26.30 8.53
C GLY A 203 29.77 -25.07 9.36
N GLN A 204 31.04 -24.96 9.78
CA GLN A 204 31.54 -23.79 10.50
C GLN A 204 31.42 -22.50 9.65
N ALA A 205 31.83 -22.55 8.38
CA ALA A 205 31.77 -21.40 7.50
C ALA A 205 30.33 -20.93 7.24
N MET A 206 29.35 -21.85 7.18
CA MET A 206 27.94 -21.50 7.11
C MET A 206 27.46 -20.76 8.37
N GLN A 207 27.86 -21.21 9.57
CA GLN A 207 27.53 -20.52 10.83
C GLN A 207 28.19 -19.13 10.92
N GLU A 208 29.45 -19.00 10.50
CA GLU A 208 30.14 -17.71 10.46
C GLU A 208 29.54 -16.74 9.44
N ALA A 209 29.12 -17.27 8.29
CA ALA A 209 28.40 -16.50 7.27
C ALA A 209 27.05 -16.02 7.79
N GLU A 210 26.27 -16.89 8.44
CA GLU A 210 25.00 -16.53 9.08
C GLU A 210 25.19 -15.45 10.17
N ALA A 211 26.24 -15.57 10.99
CA ALA A 211 26.58 -14.53 11.96
C ALA A 211 27.00 -13.20 11.30
N ALA A 212 27.69 -13.25 10.16
CA ALA A 212 28.02 -12.06 9.37
C ALA A 212 26.77 -11.42 8.74
N GLU A 213 25.84 -12.23 8.23
CA GLU A 213 24.53 -11.79 7.74
C GLU A 213 23.70 -11.11 8.83
N ALA A 214 23.67 -11.68 10.04
CA ALA A 214 22.97 -11.10 11.18
C ALA A 214 23.47 -9.66 11.49
N ARG A 215 24.77 -9.42 11.30
CA ARG A 215 25.43 -8.10 11.44
C ARG A 215 25.28 -7.19 10.22
N GLY A 216 24.63 -7.64 9.14
CA GLY A 216 24.46 -6.88 7.89
C GLY A 216 25.65 -6.92 6.94
N ASP A 217 26.68 -7.74 7.21
CA ASP A 217 27.86 -7.88 6.35
C ASP A 217 27.63 -8.96 5.28
N LEU A 218 26.80 -8.63 4.29
CA LEU A 218 26.47 -9.55 3.18
C LEU A 218 27.70 -9.90 2.32
N GLN A 219 28.67 -8.98 2.22
CA GLN A 219 29.91 -9.24 1.47
C GLN A 219 30.90 -10.13 2.24
N GLY A 220 30.98 -9.99 3.56
CA GLY A 220 31.71 -10.91 4.42
C GLY A 220 31.14 -12.32 4.37
N ALA A 221 29.81 -12.45 4.49
CA ALA A 221 29.11 -13.72 4.35
C ALA A 221 29.36 -14.38 2.99
N SER A 222 29.29 -13.61 1.89
CA SER A 222 29.59 -14.11 0.55
C SER A 222 31.01 -14.67 0.44
N ARG A 223 32.02 -13.93 0.93
CA ARG A 223 33.42 -14.39 0.92
C ARG A 223 33.64 -15.67 1.73
N LEU A 224 33.02 -15.78 2.92
CA LEU A 224 33.10 -16.97 3.78
C LEU A 224 32.53 -18.20 3.08
N LEU A 225 31.34 -18.08 2.49
CA LEU A 225 30.70 -19.17 1.76
C LEU A 225 31.45 -19.52 0.46
N GLU A 226 32.04 -18.55 -0.25
CA GLU A 226 32.85 -18.80 -1.44
C GLU A 226 34.14 -19.57 -1.13
N GLN A 227 34.81 -19.23 -0.01
CA GLN A 227 35.98 -19.94 0.45
C GLN A 227 35.63 -21.38 0.83
N ALA A 228 34.55 -21.58 1.58
CA ALA A 228 34.05 -22.92 1.92
C ALA A 228 33.72 -23.75 0.67
N ARG A 229 33.21 -23.14 -0.40
CA ARG A 229 32.87 -23.85 -1.64
C ARG A 229 34.11 -24.39 -2.36
N LYS A 230 35.25 -23.72 -2.24
CA LYS A 230 36.52 -24.22 -2.78
C LYS A 230 36.98 -25.50 -2.06
N GLU A 231 36.65 -25.62 -0.78
CA GLU A 231 37.03 -26.77 0.05
C GLU A 231 36.01 -27.92 -0.04
N ALA A 232 34.71 -27.60 -0.19
CA ALA A 232 33.61 -28.56 -0.30
C ALA A 232 32.67 -28.22 -1.48
N PRO A 233 33.10 -28.43 -2.74
CA PRO A 233 32.31 -28.03 -3.92
C PRO A 233 31.02 -28.84 -4.12
N GLU A 234 30.96 -30.04 -3.54
CA GLU A 234 29.87 -31.02 -3.70
C GLU A 234 28.80 -30.95 -2.59
N ASP A 235 28.93 -30.04 -1.62
CA ASP A 235 28.01 -29.95 -0.48
C ASP A 235 26.71 -29.21 -0.87
N PRO A 236 25.54 -29.90 -0.89
CA PRO A 236 24.27 -29.29 -1.25
C PRO A 236 23.81 -28.20 -0.28
N TRP A 237 24.17 -28.29 1.00
CA TRP A 237 23.75 -27.33 2.03
C TRP A 237 24.49 -26.01 1.89
N LEU A 238 25.79 -26.06 1.57
CA LEU A 238 26.59 -24.89 1.30
C LEU A 238 26.09 -24.12 0.07
N ARG A 239 25.64 -24.83 -0.96
CA ARG A 239 25.06 -24.22 -2.15
C ARG A 239 23.71 -23.57 -1.88
N LEU A 240 22.88 -24.23 -1.07
CA LEU A 240 21.61 -23.67 -0.62
C LEU A 240 21.82 -22.39 0.21
N ALA A 241 22.80 -22.38 1.12
CA ALA A 241 23.17 -21.19 1.90
C ALA A 241 23.61 -20.03 0.98
N GLN A 242 24.47 -20.29 0.00
CA GLN A 242 24.86 -19.28 -1.01
C GLN A 242 23.66 -18.80 -1.83
N ALA A 243 22.77 -19.70 -2.23
CA ALA A 243 21.58 -19.35 -3.00
C ALA A 243 20.65 -18.44 -2.19
N ARG A 244 20.41 -18.74 -0.91
CA ARG A 244 19.64 -17.87 0.00
C ARG A 244 20.25 -16.47 0.11
N LEU A 245 21.58 -16.37 0.21
CA LEU A 245 22.27 -15.08 0.21
C LEU A 245 22.06 -14.30 -1.10
N GLU A 246 22.11 -14.97 -2.26
CA GLU A 246 21.82 -14.37 -3.57
C GLU A 246 20.37 -13.89 -3.70
N VAL A 247 19.40 -14.65 -3.17
CA VAL A 247 17.99 -14.23 -3.11
C VAL A 247 17.84 -12.93 -2.33
N ARG A 248 18.49 -12.82 -1.16
CA ARG A 248 18.44 -11.59 -0.33
C ARG A 248 19.07 -10.38 -1.00
N GLN A 249 20.02 -10.58 -1.92
CA GLN A 249 20.62 -9.51 -2.72
C GLN A 249 19.79 -9.13 -3.96
N GLY A 250 18.57 -9.67 -4.09
CA GLY A 250 17.68 -9.40 -5.23
C GLY A 250 18.09 -10.15 -6.50
N ARG A 251 18.88 -11.23 -6.39
CA ARG A 251 19.40 -12.01 -7.52
C ARG A 251 18.90 -13.46 -7.53
N PRO A 252 17.57 -13.70 -7.60
CA PRO A 252 16.99 -15.04 -7.51
C PRO A 252 17.37 -15.95 -8.69
N ARG A 253 17.67 -15.38 -9.87
CA ARG A 253 18.19 -16.15 -11.01
C ARG A 253 19.58 -16.72 -10.72
N ALA A 254 20.47 -15.90 -10.15
CA ALA A 254 21.79 -16.37 -9.75
C ALA A 254 21.66 -17.46 -8.70
N ALA A 255 20.82 -17.26 -7.67
CA ALA A 255 20.52 -18.28 -6.65
C ALA A 255 20.09 -19.62 -7.26
N ARG A 256 19.21 -19.57 -8.28
CA ARG A 256 18.75 -20.74 -9.00
C ARG A 256 19.87 -21.45 -9.75
N ASP A 257 20.66 -20.70 -10.52
CA ASP A 257 21.79 -21.24 -11.29
C ASP A 257 22.80 -21.94 -10.37
N LEU A 258 23.01 -21.40 -9.16
CA LEU A 258 23.88 -22.01 -8.16
C LEU A 258 23.42 -23.43 -7.79
N VAL A 259 22.15 -23.61 -7.44
CA VAL A 259 21.64 -24.94 -7.02
C VAL A 259 21.40 -25.87 -8.22
N ASP A 260 20.96 -25.35 -9.36
CA ASP A 260 20.74 -26.14 -10.58
C ASP A 260 22.03 -26.76 -11.11
N SER A 261 23.19 -26.12 -10.92
CA SER A 261 24.49 -26.71 -11.26
C SER A 261 24.75 -28.03 -10.50
N LEU A 262 24.46 -28.09 -9.20
CA LEU A 262 24.60 -29.32 -8.41
C LEU A 262 23.62 -30.41 -8.83
N VAL A 263 22.39 -30.03 -9.22
CA VAL A 263 21.38 -30.98 -9.70
C VAL A 263 21.79 -31.59 -11.05
N LYS A 264 22.55 -30.87 -11.88
CA LYS A 264 23.10 -31.40 -13.14
C LYS A 264 24.26 -32.37 -12.90
N ASP A 265 25.17 -32.03 -12.00
CA ASP A 265 26.40 -32.80 -11.75
C ASP A 265 26.16 -34.04 -10.84
N GLY A 266 25.16 -33.98 -9.96
CA GLY A 266 24.83 -35.02 -8.96
C GLY A 266 23.42 -35.60 -9.08
N ALA A 267 22.91 -35.74 -10.31
CA ALA A 267 21.49 -35.80 -10.72
C ALA A 267 20.49 -36.74 -10.03
N GLN A 268 20.90 -37.57 -9.06
CA GLN A 268 20.03 -38.53 -8.36
C GLN A 268 20.29 -38.62 -6.84
N ARG A 269 21.14 -37.76 -6.24
CA ARG A 269 21.37 -37.79 -4.78
C ARG A 269 20.16 -37.17 -4.04
N PRO A 270 19.53 -37.87 -3.06
CA PRO A 270 18.39 -37.34 -2.31
C PRO A 270 18.64 -35.98 -1.66
N GLU A 271 19.84 -35.73 -1.15
CA GLU A 271 20.22 -34.49 -0.45
C GLU A 271 20.28 -33.28 -1.39
N VAL A 272 20.76 -33.49 -2.63
CA VAL A 272 20.83 -32.44 -3.66
C VAL A 272 19.43 -32.09 -4.17
N LEU A 273 18.60 -33.11 -4.41
CA LEU A 273 17.21 -32.93 -4.82
C LEU A 273 16.39 -32.25 -3.72
N TYR A 274 16.66 -32.57 -2.45
CA TYR A 274 16.01 -31.94 -1.31
C TYR A 274 16.40 -30.47 -1.14
N ALA A 275 17.68 -30.13 -1.23
CA ALA A 275 18.14 -28.73 -1.22
C ALA A 275 17.53 -27.90 -2.36
N SER A 276 17.41 -28.48 -3.56
CA SER A 276 16.74 -27.83 -4.70
C SER A 276 15.23 -27.66 -4.48
N ALA A 277 14.55 -28.64 -3.87
CA ALA A 277 13.15 -28.52 -3.49
C ALA A 277 12.93 -27.43 -2.42
N LEU A 278 13.82 -27.32 -1.43
CA LEU A 278 13.77 -26.26 -0.40
C LEU A 278 13.87 -24.86 -1.03
N LEU A 279 14.90 -24.62 -1.87
CA LEU A 279 15.03 -23.34 -2.58
C LEU A 279 13.81 -23.04 -3.47
N SER A 280 13.26 -24.07 -4.13
CA SER A 280 12.08 -23.91 -4.97
C SER A 280 10.86 -23.49 -4.18
N ASN A 281 10.66 -24.06 -3.00
CA ASN A 281 9.59 -23.65 -2.09
C ASN A 281 9.78 -22.20 -1.61
N GLU A 282 11.00 -21.80 -1.24
CA GLU A 282 11.32 -20.43 -0.80
C GLU A 282 11.11 -19.38 -1.89
N LEU A 283 11.35 -19.74 -3.16
CA LEU A 283 11.12 -18.88 -4.31
C LEU A 283 9.65 -18.87 -4.80
N GLY A 284 8.75 -19.58 -4.12
CA GLY A 284 7.34 -19.70 -4.51
C GLY A 284 7.10 -20.56 -5.77
N GLU A 285 8.11 -21.32 -6.21
CA GLU A 285 8.04 -22.21 -7.38
C GLU A 285 7.50 -23.59 -6.96
N TYR A 286 6.31 -23.63 -6.34
CA TYR A 286 5.75 -24.84 -5.73
C TYR A 286 5.63 -26.05 -6.69
N PRO A 287 5.18 -25.89 -7.96
CA PRO A 287 5.12 -27.02 -8.89
C PRO A 287 6.50 -27.64 -9.15
N ARG A 288 7.54 -26.80 -9.27
CA ARG A 288 8.93 -27.25 -9.46
C ARG A 288 9.49 -27.89 -8.19
N ALA A 289 9.19 -27.32 -7.03
CA ALA A 289 9.58 -27.86 -5.73
C ALA A 289 9.05 -29.29 -5.58
N MET A 290 7.77 -29.49 -5.87
CA MET A 290 7.12 -30.80 -5.80
C MET A 290 7.68 -31.76 -6.86
N GLN A 291 7.83 -31.33 -8.11
CA GLN A 291 8.41 -32.16 -9.18
C GLN A 291 9.84 -32.65 -8.83
N THR A 292 10.65 -31.78 -8.22
CA THR A 292 12.01 -32.11 -7.82
C THR A 292 12.02 -33.08 -6.63
N LEU A 293 11.17 -32.85 -5.63
CA LEU A 293 11.02 -33.72 -4.46
C LEU A 293 10.47 -35.11 -4.83
N MET A 294 9.58 -35.18 -5.84
CA MET A 294 9.01 -36.44 -6.35
C MET A 294 10.05 -37.36 -6.98
N ARG A 295 11.19 -36.83 -7.45
CA ARG A 295 12.32 -37.63 -7.95
C ARG A 295 13.01 -38.44 -6.85
N ILE A 296 12.81 -38.09 -5.58
CA ILE A 296 13.29 -38.87 -4.43
C ILE A 296 12.29 -40.00 -4.14
N PRO A 297 12.67 -41.28 -4.25
CA PRO A 297 11.80 -42.41 -3.93
C PRO A 297 11.25 -42.31 -2.51
N GLN A 298 9.98 -42.67 -2.30
CA GLN A 298 9.32 -42.49 -1.00
C GLN A 298 10.03 -43.24 0.15
N ALA A 299 10.61 -44.41 -0.12
CA ALA A 299 11.38 -45.19 0.85
C ALA A 299 12.70 -44.50 1.30
N GLN A 300 13.17 -43.50 0.56
CA GLN A 300 14.40 -42.75 0.86
C GLN A 300 14.10 -41.36 1.47
N ARG A 301 12.83 -41.01 1.67
CA ARG A 301 12.47 -39.70 2.22
C ARG A 301 12.58 -39.69 3.73
N SER A 302 13.32 -38.72 4.26
CA SER A 302 13.33 -38.42 5.69
C SER A 302 11.97 -37.85 6.14
N PRO A 303 11.70 -37.81 7.47
CA PRO A 303 10.57 -37.08 8.02
C PRO A 303 10.51 -35.63 7.54
N ASP A 304 11.64 -34.93 7.46
CA ASP A 304 11.71 -33.53 7.01
C ASP A 304 11.40 -33.37 5.52
N MET A 305 11.78 -34.34 4.68
CA MET A 305 11.39 -34.38 3.27
C MET A 305 9.88 -34.57 3.12
N ASN A 306 9.27 -35.42 3.96
CA ASN A 306 7.82 -35.62 3.95
C ASN A 306 7.07 -34.39 4.50
N ALA A 307 7.61 -33.74 5.52
CA ALA A 307 7.07 -32.48 6.04
C ALA A 307 7.15 -31.36 4.99
N LEU A 308 8.27 -31.26 4.27
CA LEU A 308 8.40 -30.33 3.15
C LEU A 308 7.38 -30.62 2.05
N ALA A 309 7.15 -31.90 1.70
CA ALA A 309 6.13 -32.26 0.70
C ALA A 309 4.75 -31.74 1.11
N ALA A 310 4.37 -31.94 2.38
CA ALA A 310 3.11 -31.45 2.91
C ALA A 310 3.03 -29.91 2.91
N ARG A 311 4.14 -29.22 3.24
CA ARG A 311 4.25 -27.75 3.21
C ARG A 311 4.13 -27.20 1.79
N ILE A 312 4.79 -27.80 0.81
CA ILE A 312 4.70 -27.39 -0.60
C ILE A 312 3.26 -27.50 -1.09
N THR A 313 2.57 -28.62 -0.83
CA THR A 313 1.15 -28.78 -1.21
C THR A 313 0.26 -27.76 -0.53
N PHE A 314 0.48 -27.46 0.75
CA PHE A 314 -0.26 -26.43 1.46
C PHE A 314 -0.03 -25.04 0.85
N ASN A 315 1.23 -24.65 0.65
CA ASN A 315 1.60 -23.35 0.12
C ASN A 315 1.11 -23.15 -1.32
N GLU A 316 1.12 -24.20 -2.14
CA GLU A 316 0.56 -24.18 -3.50
C GLU A 316 -0.94 -23.87 -3.48
N GLN A 317 -1.71 -24.60 -2.66
CA GLN A 317 -3.14 -24.37 -2.50
C GLN A 317 -3.43 -22.99 -1.89
N LEU A 318 -2.63 -22.55 -0.92
CA LEU A 318 -2.75 -21.23 -0.31
C LEU A 318 -2.49 -20.11 -1.34
N ALA A 319 -1.47 -20.26 -2.18
CA ALA A 319 -1.15 -19.29 -3.23
C ALA A 319 -2.24 -19.20 -4.31
N GLU A 320 -2.81 -20.33 -4.74
CA GLU A 320 -3.98 -20.36 -5.63
C GLU A 320 -5.17 -19.63 -4.99
N THR A 321 -5.38 -19.87 -3.70
CA THR A 321 -6.48 -19.28 -2.94
C THR A 321 -6.33 -17.76 -2.79
N VAL A 322 -5.12 -17.27 -2.50
CA VAL A 322 -4.81 -15.83 -2.47
C VAL A 322 -4.96 -15.22 -3.87
N ALA A 323 -4.58 -15.93 -4.94
CA ALA A 323 -4.77 -15.45 -6.30
C ALA A 323 -6.27 -15.30 -6.67
N LEU A 324 -7.12 -16.23 -6.24
CA LEU A 324 -8.58 -16.11 -6.38
C LEU A 324 -9.13 -14.91 -5.61
N ALA A 325 -8.65 -14.69 -4.38
CA ALA A 325 -9.05 -13.54 -3.58
C ALA A 325 -8.69 -12.20 -4.26
N LYS A 326 -7.49 -12.10 -4.83
CA LYS A 326 -7.04 -10.94 -5.61
C LYS A 326 -7.85 -10.70 -6.88
N GLN A 327 -8.52 -11.71 -7.42
CA GLN A 327 -9.44 -11.59 -8.55
C GLN A 327 -10.86 -11.12 -8.13
N GLY A 328 -11.10 -10.94 -6.83
CA GLY A 328 -12.41 -10.59 -6.28
C GLY A 328 -13.32 -11.79 -6.01
N ARG A 329 -12.83 -13.03 -6.22
CA ARG A 329 -13.58 -14.28 -5.93
C ARG A 329 -13.43 -14.65 -4.45
N ARG A 330 -13.82 -13.73 -3.56
CA ARG A 330 -13.58 -13.82 -2.11
C ARG A 330 -14.23 -15.04 -1.46
N GLU A 331 -15.46 -15.39 -1.84
CA GLU A 331 -16.17 -16.56 -1.27
C GLU A 331 -15.54 -17.89 -1.66
N GLU A 332 -15.10 -18.03 -2.91
CA GLU A 332 -14.39 -19.22 -3.36
C GLU A 332 -13.05 -19.34 -2.64
N ALA A 333 -12.33 -18.22 -2.52
CA ALA A 333 -11.10 -18.16 -1.76
C ALA A 333 -11.34 -18.54 -0.29
N ARG A 334 -12.36 -17.99 0.36
CA ARG A 334 -12.71 -18.28 1.76
C ARG A 334 -13.06 -19.76 1.96
N SER A 335 -13.84 -20.35 1.07
CA SER A 335 -14.17 -21.79 1.13
C SER A 335 -12.95 -22.69 1.01
N LEU A 336 -11.95 -22.28 0.21
CA LEU A 336 -10.67 -22.97 0.07
C LEU A 336 -9.80 -22.77 1.33
N MET A 337 -9.74 -21.55 1.87
CA MET A 337 -9.00 -21.24 3.11
C MET A 337 -9.54 -22.01 4.31
N GLN A 338 -10.86 -22.19 4.44
CA GLN A 338 -11.46 -23.01 5.49
C GLN A 338 -11.05 -24.49 5.40
N ARG A 339 -10.87 -25.03 4.19
CA ARG A 339 -10.33 -26.38 4.01
C ARG A 339 -8.86 -26.46 4.40
N LEU A 340 -8.10 -25.41 4.12
CA LEU A 340 -6.69 -25.30 4.51
C LEU A 340 -6.53 -25.15 6.03
N GLU A 341 -7.47 -24.48 6.71
CA GLU A 341 -7.49 -24.33 8.17
C GLU A 341 -7.52 -25.70 8.87
N ALA A 342 -8.42 -26.59 8.45
CA ALA A 342 -8.49 -27.95 8.99
C ALA A 342 -7.18 -28.74 8.82
N ARG A 343 -6.42 -28.44 7.75
CA ARG A 343 -5.13 -29.08 7.44
C ARG A 343 -3.94 -28.42 8.15
N ALA A 344 -4.03 -27.12 8.43
CA ALA A 344 -3.04 -26.38 9.22
C ALA A 344 -3.06 -26.83 10.69
N GLY A 345 -4.24 -27.20 11.21
CA GLY A 345 -4.40 -27.75 12.55
C GLY A 345 -3.92 -26.77 13.63
N ARG A 346 -2.91 -27.18 14.42
CA ARG A 346 -2.24 -26.32 15.44
C ARG A 346 -0.80 -25.97 15.07
N ASN A 347 -0.41 -26.13 13.81
CA ASN A 347 0.95 -25.81 13.37
C ASN A 347 1.13 -24.28 13.30
N PRO A 348 1.99 -23.66 14.14
CA PRO A 348 2.14 -22.20 14.20
C PRO A 348 2.50 -21.57 12.86
N ASP A 349 3.45 -22.17 12.12
CA ASP A 349 3.94 -21.61 10.86
C ASP A 349 2.87 -21.61 9.77
N LEU A 350 2.02 -22.66 9.72
CA LEU A 350 0.93 -22.74 8.74
C LEU A 350 -0.21 -21.78 9.09
N ILE A 351 -0.46 -21.58 10.38
CA ILE A 351 -1.50 -20.67 10.87
C ILE A 351 -1.11 -19.21 10.60
N GLY A 352 0.17 -18.85 10.76
CA GLY A 352 0.69 -17.53 10.39
C GLY A 352 0.42 -17.19 8.93
N ASP A 353 0.87 -18.06 8.03
CA ASP A 353 0.66 -17.92 6.58
C ASP A 353 -0.83 -17.87 6.21
N LEU A 354 -1.65 -18.74 6.81
CA LEU A 354 -3.10 -18.78 6.56
C LEU A 354 -3.82 -17.53 7.07
N ALA A 355 -3.45 -17.03 8.25
CA ALA A 355 -4.04 -15.83 8.81
C ALA A 355 -3.76 -14.60 7.95
N GLU A 356 -2.53 -14.47 7.43
CA GLU A 356 -2.16 -13.41 6.50
C GLU A 356 -2.87 -13.55 5.14
N ALA A 357 -3.13 -14.79 4.69
CA ALA A 357 -3.94 -15.04 3.51
C ALA A 357 -5.40 -14.60 3.69
N PHE A 358 -6.04 -14.92 4.83
CA PHE A 358 -7.38 -14.41 5.17
C PHE A 358 -7.42 -12.88 5.19
N ALA A 359 -6.41 -12.25 5.79
CA ALA A 359 -6.29 -10.80 5.83
C ALA A 359 -6.15 -10.19 4.42
N THR A 360 -5.28 -10.76 3.58
CA THR A 360 -5.11 -10.38 2.16
C THR A 360 -6.39 -10.59 1.34
N ALA A 361 -7.21 -11.58 1.72
CA ALA A 361 -8.49 -11.85 1.07
C ALA A 361 -9.64 -10.91 1.53
N GLY A 362 -9.36 -9.97 2.44
CA GLY A 362 -10.35 -9.02 2.96
C GLY A 362 -11.08 -9.50 4.20
N ASP A 363 -10.58 -10.54 4.88
CA ASP A 363 -11.13 -11.09 6.12
C ASP A 363 -10.10 -11.11 7.26
N PRO A 364 -9.55 -9.95 7.65
CA PRO A 364 -8.51 -9.85 8.69
C PRO A 364 -9.00 -10.31 10.08
N GLU A 365 -10.31 -10.27 10.35
CA GLU A 365 -10.90 -10.71 11.62
C GLU A 365 -10.76 -12.22 11.82
N HIS A 366 -11.00 -13.03 10.78
CA HIS A 366 -10.76 -14.48 10.86
C HIS A 366 -9.27 -14.77 10.99
N GLY A 367 -8.42 -14.04 10.24
CA GLY A 367 -6.97 -14.15 10.40
C GLY A 367 -6.52 -13.87 11.84
N LEU A 368 -7.05 -12.81 12.48
CA LEU A 368 -6.79 -12.55 13.90
C LEU A 368 -7.35 -13.65 14.82
N ALA A 369 -8.53 -14.17 14.54
CA ALA A 369 -9.15 -15.24 15.33
C ALA A 369 -8.28 -16.51 15.33
N LEU A 370 -7.59 -16.81 14.22
CA LEU A 370 -6.63 -17.91 14.13
C LEU A 370 -5.35 -17.66 14.94
N LEU A 371 -4.86 -16.43 14.95
CA LEU A 371 -3.63 -16.07 15.68
C LEU A 371 -3.84 -15.90 17.18
N LYS A 372 -5.05 -15.48 17.60
CA LYS A 372 -5.33 -15.15 19.00
C LYS A 372 -5.03 -16.29 19.98
N PRO A 373 -5.46 -17.55 19.75
CA PRO A 373 -5.10 -18.68 20.63
C PRO A 373 -3.59 -18.91 20.76
N MET A 374 -2.82 -18.61 19.72
CA MET A 374 -1.36 -18.82 19.69
C MET A 374 -0.58 -17.71 20.40
N ILE A 375 -1.19 -16.53 20.56
CA ILE A 375 -0.56 -15.35 21.18
C ILE A 375 -1.03 -15.15 22.63
N SER A 376 -2.16 -15.75 23.01
CA SER A 376 -2.80 -15.60 24.33
C SER A 376 -2.36 -16.63 25.37
N GLY A 377 -1.35 -17.46 25.09
CA GLY A 377 -0.89 -18.53 26.00
C GLY A 377 0.05 -18.05 27.11
N ASP A 378 0.32 -18.91 28.10
CA ASP A 378 1.22 -18.63 29.24
C ASP A 378 2.70 -18.47 28.85
N THR A 379 3.06 -18.80 27.61
CA THR A 379 4.42 -18.73 27.09
C THR A 379 4.57 -17.56 26.12
N ARG A 380 5.74 -16.92 26.12
CA ARG A 380 6.02 -15.80 25.21
C ARG A 380 5.88 -16.27 23.75
N PRO A 381 5.00 -15.65 22.95
CA PRO A 381 4.76 -16.09 21.57
C PRO A 381 6.01 -15.91 20.71
N ALA A 382 6.19 -16.80 19.73
CA ALA A 382 7.31 -16.77 18.80
C ALA A 382 7.33 -15.45 17.97
N PRO A 383 8.52 -14.91 17.62
CA PRO A 383 8.61 -13.66 16.87
C PRO A 383 7.83 -13.67 15.55
N ALA A 384 7.92 -14.74 14.75
CA ALA A 384 7.11 -14.91 13.55
C ALA A 384 5.60 -14.71 13.79
N MET A 385 5.04 -15.28 14.87
CA MET A 385 3.61 -15.13 15.18
C MET A 385 3.25 -13.69 15.60
N GLN A 386 4.15 -13.04 16.34
CA GLN A 386 3.99 -11.63 16.69
C GLN A 386 4.01 -10.74 15.45
N LEU A 387 4.87 -11.04 14.47
CA LEU A 387 4.97 -10.31 13.20
C LEU A 387 3.71 -10.47 12.33
N HIS A 388 3.19 -11.70 12.16
CA HIS A 388 1.92 -11.91 11.44
C HIS A 388 0.76 -11.19 12.12
N TYR A 389 0.69 -11.25 13.46
CA TYR A 389 -0.34 -10.54 14.22
C TYR A 389 -0.24 -9.03 14.04
N ALA A 390 0.96 -8.45 14.15
CA ALA A 390 1.16 -7.04 13.94
C ALA A 390 0.89 -6.61 12.49
N SER A 391 1.17 -7.46 11.49
CA SER A 391 0.82 -7.21 10.09
C SER A 391 -0.70 -7.09 9.89
N ILE A 392 -1.48 -8.02 10.43
CA ILE A 392 -2.95 -7.97 10.36
C ILE A 392 -3.50 -6.78 11.16
N GLN A 393 -2.92 -6.51 12.33
CA GLN A 393 -3.30 -5.34 13.14
C GLN A 393 -3.02 -4.02 12.44
N LEU A 394 -1.96 -3.94 11.64
CA LEU A 394 -1.67 -2.78 10.80
C LEU A 394 -2.77 -2.57 9.75
N GLN A 395 -3.34 -3.62 9.17
CA GLN A 395 -4.47 -3.52 8.22
C GLN A 395 -5.76 -3.06 8.92
N LEU A 396 -5.97 -3.51 10.16
CA LEU A 396 -7.12 -3.14 11.00
C LEU A 396 -7.01 -1.77 11.66
N ASN A 397 -6.00 -0.98 11.28
CA ASN A 397 -5.76 0.36 11.80
C ASN A 397 -5.37 0.42 13.29
N GLN A 398 -4.87 -0.67 13.87
CA GLN A 398 -4.48 -0.75 15.29
C GLN A 398 -3.00 -0.39 15.51
N ASP A 399 -2.64 0.85 15.18
CA ASP A 399 -1.24 1.33 15.16
C ASP A 399 -0.50 1.21 16.51
N GLN A 400 -1.22 1.32 17.63
CA GLN A 400 -0.62 1.18 18.97
C GLN A 400 -0.11 -0.24 19.20
N THR A 401 -0.90 -1.24 18.84
CA THR A 401 -0.55 -2.66 18.96
C THR A 401 0.67 -2.98 18.11
N VAL A 402 0.71 -2.48 16.87
CA VAL A 402 1.86 -2.67 15.97
C VAL A 402 3.13 -2.05 16.54
N GLY A 403 3.04 -0.81 17.04
CA GLY A 403 4.17 -0.13 17.66
C GLY A 403 4.70 -0.81 18.92
N ASN A 404 3.84 -1.47 19.70
CA ASN A 404 4.25 -2.27 20.86
C ASN A 404 5.01 -3.53 20.41
N VAL A 405 4.44 -4.30 19.49
CA VAL A 405 5.10 -5.51 18.97
C VAL A 405 6.46 -5.19 18.33
N LEU A 406 6.54 -4.14 17.51
CA LEU A 406 7.80 -3.72 16.88
C LEU A 406 8.87 -3.32 17.90
N ARG A 407 8.48 -2.75 19.05
CA ARG A 407 9.40 -2.43 20.16
C ARG A 407 9.79 -3.66 20.96
N ASP A 408 8.86 -4.58 21.21
CA ASP A 408 9.13 -5.80 21.98
C ASP A 408 10.08 -6.76 21.24
N LEU A 409 10.03 -6.73 19.91
CA LEU A 409 10.95 -7.44 19.03
C LEU A 409 12.28 -6.68 18.81
N GLN A 410 12.37 -5.43 19.26
CA GLN A 410 13.59 -4.65 19.13
C GLN A 410 14.69 -5.21 20.05
N GLY A 411 15.76 -5.73 19.48
CA GLY A 411 16.86 -6.37 20.21
C GLY A 411 16.66 -7.86 20.49
N VAL A 412 15.57 -8.46 20.00
CA VAL A 412 15.42 -9.92 19.91
C VAL A 412 16.26 -10.42 18.74
N VAL A 413 16.93 -11.57 18.91
CA VAL A 413 17.64 -12.23 17.81
C VAL A 413 16.59 -12.87 16.91
N LEU A 414 16.35 -12.25 15.75
CA LEU A 414 15.45 -12.72 14.71
C LEU A 414 16.24 -13.54 13.68
N ASP A 415 15.62 -14.59 13.14
CA ASP A 415 16.16 -15.25 11.97
C ASP A 415 16.10 -14.35 10.72
N SER A 416 16.69 -14.80 9.61
CA SER A 416 16.75 -13.99 8.39
C SER A 416 15.37 -13.66 7.77
N GLY A 417 14.40 -14.56 7.88
CA GLY A 417 13.05 -14.38 7.36
C GLY A 417 12.22 -13.48 8.27
N GLU A 418 12.29 -13.71 9.58
CA GLU A 418 11.65 -12.88 10.60
C GLU A 418 12.17 -11.43 10.55
N LYS A 419 13.48 -11.25 10.35
CA LYS A 419 14.08 -9.91 10.19
C LYS A 419 13.52 -9.18 8.97
N GLN A 420 13.35 -9.89 7.85
CA GLN A 420 12.76 -9.29 6.64
C GLN A 420 11.30 -8.90 6.87
N GLN A 421 10.51 -9.77 7.50
CA GLN A 421 9.12 -9.49 7.86
C GLN A 421 9.03 -8.28 8.82
N TYR A 422 9.93 -8.20 9.81
CA TYR A 422 10.05 -7.07 10.72
C TYR A 422 10.36 -5.77 9.99
N ASP A 423 11.38 -5.75 9.12
CA ASP A 423 11.80 -4.55 8.39
C ASP A 423 10.69 -4.07 7.44
N ASP A 424 10.00 -4.99 6.78
CA ASP A 424 8.88 -4.66 5.89
C ASP A 424 7.65 -4.13 6.66
N LEU A 425 7.32 -4.76 7.78
CA LEU A 425 6.26 -4.28 8.68
C LEU A 425 6.61 -2.89 9.24
N LEU A 426 7.85 -2.67 9.68
CA LEU A 426 8.31 -1.39 10.21
C LEU A 426 8.23 -0.29 9.15
N ALA A 427 8.60 -0.58 7.90
CA ALA A 427 8.48 0.38 6.81
C ALA A 427 7.02 0.73 6.50
N ARG A 428 6.13 -0.27 6.40
CA ARG A 428 4.68 -0.04 6.21
C ARG A 428 4.08 0.75 7.37
N TYR A 429 4.48 0.44 8.60
CA TYR A 429 4.09 1.18 9.79
C TYR A 429 4.53 2.65 9.73
N ARG A 430 5.79 2.92 9.35
CA ARG A 430 6.31 4.30 9.18
C ARG A 430 5.58 5.08 8.10
N ILE A 431 5.31 4.46 6.95
CA ILE A 431 4.54 5.06 5.85
C ILE A 431 3.16 5.50 6.36
N ARG A 432 2.47 4.60 7.04
CA ARG A 432 1.14 4.88 7.59
C ARG A 432 1.15 5.96 8.67
N GLN A 433 2.14 5.96 9.56
CA GLN A 433 2.31 7.03 10.55
C GLN A 433 2.58 8.38 9.87
N ALA A 434 3.41 8.40 8.82
CA ALA A 434 3.69 9.60 8.05
C ALA A 434 2.43 10.12 7.34
N ASP A 435 1.61 9.25 6.74
CA ASP A 435 0.32 9.62 6.13
C ASP A 435 -0.61 10.26 7.18
N ARG A 436 -0.76 9.67 8.37
CA ARG A 436 -1.60 10.26 9.45
C ARG A 436 -1.08 11.61 9.93
N LEU A 437 0.24 11.79 10.02
CA LEU A 437 0.85 13.08 10.38
C LEU A 437 0.65 14.13 9.26
N THR A 438 0.65 13.68 8.02
CA THR A 438 0.36 14.50 6.84
C THR A 438 -1.07 15.01 6.87
N ASP A 439 -2.04 14.14 7.17
CA ASP A 439 -3.45 14.49 7.31
C ASP A 439 -3.69 15.52 8.45
N GLN A 440 -2.83 15.50 9.48
CA GLN A 440 -2.85 16.47 10.58
C GLN A 440 -2.12 17.78 10.26
N GLY A 441 -1.52 17.91 9.07
CA GLY A 441 -0.69 19.06 8.68
C GLY A 441 0.69 19.11 9.34
N LYS A 442 1.12 18.06 10.05
CA LYS A 442 2.41 17.98 10.76
C LYS A 442 3.52 17.46 9.82
N LEU A 443 3.81 18.19 8.76
CA LEU A 443 4.66 17.74 7.66
C LEU A 443 6.11 17.42 8.05
N ALA A 444 6.71 18.19 8.96
CA ALA A 444 8.07 17.92 9.44
C ALA A 444 8.17 16.57 10.17
N ALA A 445 7.25 16.31 11.10
CA ALA A 445 7.18 15.05 11.81
C ALA A 445 6.86 13.87 10.87
N ALA A 446 6.01 14.10 9.86
CA ALA A 446 5.74 13.11 8.82
C ALA A 446 7.02 12.74 8.06
N TYR A 447 7.84 13.74 7.69
CA TYR A 447 9.11 13.51 7.00
C TYR A 447 10.11 12.77 7.88
N ASP A 448 10.29 13.18 9.13
CA ASP A 448 11.21 12.52 10.07
C ASP A 448 10.82 11.06 10.31
N THR A 449 9.53 10.74 10.26
CA THR A 449 9.01 9.37 10.37
C THR A 449 9.27 8.55 9.10
N LEU A 450 9.13 9.15 7.92
CA LEU A 450 9.26 8.49 6.62
C LEU A 450 10.72 8.35 6.16
N ALA A 451 11.59 9.32 6.49
CA ALA A 451 12.96 9.41 6.00
C ALA A 451 13.81 8.14 6.24
N PRO A 452 13.74 7.46 7.40
CA PRO A 452 14.44 6.19 7.59
C PRO A 452 14.00 5.09 6.62
N ALA A 453 12.72 5.03 6.25
CA ALA A 453 12.22 4.06 5.28
C ALA A 453 12.73 4.36 3.86
N LEU A 454 12.72 5.63 3.46
CA LEU A 454 13.28 6.08 2.18
C LEU A 454 14.80 5.85 2.10
N LYS A 455 15.53 6.04 3.20
CA LYS A 455 16.98 5.80 3.23
C LYS A 455 17.33 4.31 3.15
N ALA A 456 16.55 3.47 3.82
CA ALA A 456 16.75 2.02 3.81
C ALA A 456 16.38 1.40 2.46
N ARG A 457 15.29 1.89 1.83
CA ARG A 457 14.77 1.41 0.55
C ARG A 457 14.43 2.61 -0.37
N PRO A 458 15.42 3.20 -1.07
CA PRO A 458 15.20 4.36 -1.93
C PRO A 458 14.17 4.13 -3.04
N ASP A 459 14.04 2.89 -3.50
CA ASP A 459 13.12 2.48 -4.57
C ASP A 459 11.77 1.97 -4.05
N ASP A 460 11.48 2.08 -2.75
CA ASP A 460 10.19 1.71 -2.17
C ASP A 460 9.09 2.67 -2.65
N LYS A 461 8.28 2.19 -3.60
CA LYS A 461 7.23 2.98 -4.25
C LYS A 461 6.13 3.42 -3.29
N ALA A 462 5.83 2.63 -2.26
CA ALA A 462 4.84 3.02 -1.26
C ALA A 462 5.35 4.20 -0.42
N ALA A 463 6.65 4.20 -0.08
CA ALA A 463 7.30 5.33 0.59
C ALA A 463 7.40 6.57 -0.32
N GLN A 464 7.73 6.40 -1.60
CA GLN A 464 7.74 7.50 -2.58
C GLN A 464 6.33 8.10 -2.77
N ALA A 465 5.29 7.27 -2.82
CA ALA A 465 3.90 7.72 -2.90
C ALA A 465 3.46 8.51 -1.66
N ALA A 466 3.87 8.08 -0.45
CA ALA A 466 3.63 8.83 0.78
C ALA A 466 4.35 10.18 0.79
N LEU A 467 5.61 10.23 0.32
CA LEU A 467 6.33 11.49 0.16
C LEU A 467 5.62 12.43 -0.84
N ALA A 468 5.04 11.89 -1.91
CA ALA A 468 4.29 12.69 -2.86
C ALA A 468 2.98 13.24 -2.27
N ARG A 469 2.25 12.45 -1.46
CA ARG A 469 1.09 12.92 -0.69
C ARG A 469 1.47 14.01 0.31
N MET A 470 2.65 13.92 0.94
CA MET A 470 3.18 14.99 1.79
C MET A 470 3.45 16.28 1.00
N TYR A 471 4.03 16.20 -0.19
CA TYR A 471 4.23 17.37 -1.04
C TYR A 471 2.89 18.00 -1.45
N LEU A 472 1.87 17.19 -1.75
CA LEU A 472 0.52 17.67 -2.00
C LEU A 472 -0.04 18.44 -0.80
N ALA A 473 0.08 17.87 0.41
CA ALA A 473 -0.36 18.53 1.64
C ALA A 473 0.43 19.81 1.97
N SER A 474 1.67 19.92 1.49
CA SER A 474 2.49 21.15 1.60
C SER A 474 2.12 22.24 0.58
N GLY A 475 1.29 21.93 -0.41
CA GLY A 475 0.95 22.81 -1.54
C GLY A 475 1.96 22.76 -2.70
N ASP A 476 3.00 21.91 -2.64
CA ASP A 476 3.95 21.69 -3.73
C ASP A 476 3.45 20.59 -4.67
N THR A 477 2.33 20.89 -5.34
CA THR A 477 1.64 20.00 -6.26
C THR A 477 2.52 19.53 -7.43
N GLN A 478 3.47 20.37 -7.87
CA GLN A 478 4.37 20.04 -8.97
C GLN A 478 5.32 18.90 -8.61
N LYS A 479 5.95 18.96 -7.43
CA LYS A 479 6.78 17.85 -6.94
C LYS A 479 5.97 16.59 -6.68
N ALA A 480 4.76 16.72 -6.12
CA ALA A 480 3.86 15.59 -5.92
C ALA A 480 3.55 14.87 -7.23
N ARG A 481 3.24 15.64 -8.30
CA ARG A 481 2.97 15.10 -9.64
C ARG A 481 4.18 14.43 -10.27
N GLN A 482 5.37 15.01 -10.11
CA GLN A 482 6.61 14.43 -10.62
C GLN A 482 6.89 13.06 -9.97
N LEU A 483 6.80 12.97 -8.64
CA LEU A 483 7.02 11.73 -7.90
C LEU A 483 6.01 10.64 -8.30
N TYR A 484 4.71 10.98 -8.44
CA TYR A 484 3.72 10.00 -8.87
C TYR A 484 3.90 9.52 -10.31
N ARG A 485 4.40 10.38 -11.21
CA ARG A 485 4.71 9.98 -12.59
C ARG A 485 5.80 8.90 -12.63
N ASP A 486 6.84 9.06 -11.81
CA ASP A 486 7.95 8.11 -11.71
C ASP A 486 7.53 6.80 -11.02
N VAL A 487 6.62 6.88 -10.05
CA VAL A 487 6.02 5.70 -9.40
C VAL A 487 5.11 4.92 -10.38
N LEU A 488 4.31 5.62 -11.19
CA LEU A 488 3.38 5.01 -12.17
C LEU A 488 4.09 4.37 -13.37
N SER A 489 5.26 4.88 -13.79
CA SER A 489 6.01 4.27 -14.92
C SER A 489 6.48 2.84 -14.60
N ASP A 490 6.78 2.57 -13.34
CA ASP A 490 7.32 1.28 -12.89
C ASP A 490 6.23 0.26 -12.55
N GLN A 491 5.07 0.73 -12.05
CA GLN A 491 3.94 -0.12 -11.68
C GLN A 491 2.64 0.27 -12.41
N PRO A 492 2.57 0.13 -13.74
CA PRO A 492 1.44 0.62 -14.54
C PRO A 492 0.12 -0.15 -14.34
N LYS A 493 0.09 -1.15 -13.46
CA LYS A 493 -1.05 -2.04 -13.20
C LYS A 493 -1.59 -1.95 -11.76
N ASP A 494 -1.11 -1.01 -10.96
CA ASP A 494 -1.59 -0.81 -9.59
C ASP A 494 -2.69 0.25 -9.54
N ALA A 495 -3.91 -0.14 -9.17
CA ALA A 495 -5.06 0.74 -9.11
C ALA A 495 -4.93 1.83 -8.02
N GLU A 496 -4.31 1.53 -6.87
CA GLU A 496 -4.16 2.49 -5.76
C GLU A 496 -3.19 3.62 -6.12
N LEU A 497 -2.18 3.33 -6.94
CA LEU A 497 -1.29 4.36 -7.47
C LEU A 497 -2.02 5.31 -8.41
N TYR A 498 -2.93 4.80 -9.26
CA TYR A 498 -3.78 5.67 -10.08
C TYR A 498 -4.77 6.49 -9.25
N LEU A 499 -5.32 5.94 -8.16
CA LEU A 499 -6.17 6.70 -7.23
C LEU A 499 -5.41 7.86 -6.57
N GLY A 500 -4.17 7.62 -6.13
CA GLY A 500 -3.34 8.69 -5.55
C GLY A 500 -2.95 9.78 -6.57
N ALA A 501 -2.66 9.39 -7.82
CA ALA A 501 -2.42 10.36 -8.89
C ALA A 501 -3.68 11.15 -9.26
N ALA A 502 -4.84 10.49 -9.27
CA ALA A 502 -6.13 11.13 -9.44
C ALA A 502 -6.45 12.12 -8.32
N GLU A 503 -6.15 11.77 -7.07
CA GLU A 503 -6.33 12.63 -5.90
C GLU A 503 -5.49 13.90 -6.00
N ILE A 504 -4.21 13.78 -6.41
CA ILE A 504 -3.35 14.94 -6.69
C ILE A 504 -3.97 15.84 -7.76
N ALA A 505 -4.40 15.25 -8.88
CA ALA A 505 -5.02 16.00 -9.97
C ALA A 505 -6.34 16.66 -9.56
N ALA A 506 -7.18 15.96 -8.79
CA ALA A 506 -8.44 16.47 -8.26
C ALA A 506 -8.23 17.66 -7.31
N LYS A 507 -7.26 17.56 -6.39
CA LYS A 507 -6.86 18.66 -5.50
C LYS A 507 -6.29 19.85 -6.26
N SER A 508 -5.63 19.61 -7.40
CA SER A 508 -5.13 20.65 -8.32
C SER A 508 -6.24 21.31 -9.17
N GLN A 509 -7.50 20.92 -8.97
CA GLN A 509 -8.64 21.26 -9.84
C GLN A 509 -8.47 20.85 -11.32
N ASP A 510 -7.57 19.91 -11.62
CA ASP A 510 -7.41 19.34 -12.96
C ASP A 510 -8.32 18.12 -13.15
N SER A 511 -9.61 18.38 -13.29
CA SER A 511 -10.64 17.34 -13.44
C SER A 511 -10.44 16.45 -14.67
N VAL A 512 -9.75 16.93 -15.71
CA VAL A 512 -9.51 16.16 -16.95
C VAL A 512 -8.48 15.07 -16.70
N THR A 513 -7.33 15.45 -16.13
CA THR A 513 -6.27 14.49 -15.80
C THR A 513 -6.73 13.56 -14.67
N ALA A 514 -7.42 14.09 -13.66
CA ALA A 514 -7.99 13.30 -12.58
C ALA A 514 -8.91 12.20 -13.13
N ARG A 515 -9.83 12.55 -14.04
CA ARG A 515 -10.72 11.58 -14.70
C ARG A 515 -9.94 10.49 -15.42
N GLN A 516 -8.89 10.82 -16.18
CA GLN A 516 -8.10 9.82 -16.89
C GLN A 516 -7.46 8.80 -15.96
N TYR A 517 -6.92 9.26 -14.83
CA TYR A 517 -6.36 8.38 -13.80
C TYR A 517 -7.45 7.55 -13.10
N LEU A 518 -8.60 8.14 -12.78
CA LEU A 518 -9.72 7.41 -12.19
C LEU A 518 -10.27 6.33 -13.14
N ASP A 519 -10.41 6.63 -14.43
CA ASP A 519 -10.87 5.66 -15.43
C ASP A 519 -9.92 4.45 -15.49
N GLN A 520 -8.60 4.66 -15.35
CA GLN A 520 -7.63 3.57 -15.23
C GLN A 520 -7.71 2.83 -13.89
N ALA A 521 -7.84 3.54 -12.77
CA ALA A 521 -7.98 2.93 -11.45
C ALA A 521 -9.20 1.99 -11.39
N VAL A 522 -10.35 2.46 -11.88
CA VAL A 522 -11.58 1.65 -11.97
C VAL A 522 -11.38 0.47 -12.90
N LYS A 523 -10.71 0.66 -14.06
CA LYS A 523 -10.44 -0.44 -14.99
C LYS A 523 -9.55 -1.53 -14.39
N LEU A 524 -8.58 -1.16 -13.56
CA LEU A 524 -7.67 -2.09 -12.88
C LEU A 524 -8.31 -2.75 -11.66
N GLY A 525 -9.19 -2.05 -10.93
CA GLY A 525 -9.87 -2.53 -9.72
C GLY A 525 -11.37 -2.78 -9.87
N GLN A 526 -11.83 -3.26 -11.03
CA GLN A 526 -13.28 -3.42 -11.34
C GLN A 526 -14.04 -4.31 -10.35
N SER A 527 -13.34 -5.21 -9.66
CA SER A 527 -13.92 -6.13 -8.68
C SER A 527 -13.52 -5.83 -7.24
N ASP A 528 -12.80 -4.72 -6.98
CA ASP A 528 -12.40 -4.33 -5.63
C ASP A 528 -13.29 -3.21 -5.08
N PRO A 529 -14.17 -3.50 -4.09
CA PRO A 529 -15.06 -2.50 -3.49
C PRO A 529 -14.32 -1.29 -2.88
N GLN A 530 -13.08 -1.48 -2.41
CA GLN A 530 -12.28 -0.40 -1.82
C GLN A 530 -11.86 0.61 -2.89
N VAL A 531 -11.32 0.11 -4.00
CA VAL A 531 -10.91 0.93 -5.15
C VAL A 531 -12.11 1.66 -5.73
N LEU A 532 -13.24 0.95 -5.93
CA LEU A 532 -14.47 1.56 -6.48
C LEU A 532 -15.03 2.66 -5.57
N ARG A 533 -15.05 2.45 -4.25
CA ARG A 533 -15.51 3.46 -3.28
C ARG A 533 -14.63 4.69 -3.29
N ARG A 534 -13.30 4.51 -3.24
CA ARG A 534 -12.35 5.63 -3.25
C ARG A 534 -12.37 6.37 -4.59
N ALA A 535 -12.49 5.66 -5.70
CA ALA A 535 -12.72 6.24 -7.02
C ALA A 535 -14.02 7.06 -7.04
N ALA A 536 -15.12 6.54 -6.50
CA ALA A 536 -16.40 7.25 -6.47
C ALA A 536 -16.33 8.57 -5.69
N LEU A 537 -15.64 8.59 -4.55
CA LEU A 537 -15.40 9.82 -3.78
C LEU A 537 -14.61 10.85 -4.60
N LEU A 538 -13.57 10.41 -5.31
CA LEU A 538 -12.79 11.30 -6.18
C LEU A 538 -13.57 11.76 -7.41
N TYR A 539 -14.41 10.91 -8.01
CA TYR A 539 -15.33 11.31 -9.08
C TYR A 539 -16.32 12.37 -8.61
N ARG A 540 -16.86 12.24 -7.39
CA ARG A 540 -17.70 13.28 -6.78
C ARG A 540 -16.93 14.60 -6.66
N ASP A 541 -15.71 14.55 -6.15
CA ASP A 541 -14.90 15.75 -5.90
C ASP A 541 -14.55 16.50 -7.20
N ILE A 542 -14.44 15.80 -8.34
CA ILE A 542 -14.26 16.43 -9.67
C ILE A 542 -15.59 16.76 -10.38
N GLY A 543 -16.73 16.69 -9.69
CA GLY A 543 -18.05 17.06 -10.22
C GLY A 543 -18.75 15.98 -11.05
N MET A 544 -18.25 14.75 -11.06
CA MET A 544 -18.84 13.58 -11.76
C MET A 544 -19.69 12.74 -10.81
N ALA A 545 -20.68 13.38 -10.20
CA ALA A 545 -21.54 12.77 -9.18
C ALA A 545 -22.37 11.59 -9.72
N GLY A 546 -22.66 11.54 -11.02
CA GLY A 546 -23.42 10.46 -11.63
C GLY A 546 -22.63 9.18 -11.76
N THR A 547 -21.41 9.29 -12.25
CA THR A 547 -20.43 8.20 -12.26
C THR A 547 -20.15 7.72 -10.83
N ALA A 548 -19.96 8.63 -9.87
CA ALA A 548 -19.78 8.30 -8.46
C ALA A 548 -20.96 7.50 -7.89
N THR A 549 -22.20 7.90 -8.19
CA THR A 549 -23.42 7.19 -7.73
C THR A 549 -23.42 5.75 -8.27
N GLY A 550 -23.16 5.57 -9.57
CA GLY A 550 -23.16 4.24 -10.19
C GLY A 550 -22.07 3.30 -9.63
N LEU A 551 -20.89 3.83 -9.29
CA LEU A 551 -19.83 3.06 -8.64
C LEU A 551 -20.20 2.66 -7.21
N LEU A 552 -20.80 3.56 -6.43
CA LEU A 552 -21.25 3.23 -5.07
C LEU A 552 -22.42 2.24 -5.07
N GLU A 553 -23.34 2.34 -6.03
CA GLU A 553 -24.39 1.34 -6.22
C GLU A 553 -23.79 -0.05 -6.49
N GLN A 554 -22.74 -0.13 -7.32
CA GLN A 554 -22.02 -1.39 -7.53
C GLN A 554 -21.38 -1.91 -6.24
N VAL A 555 -20.72 -1.06 -5.46
CA VAL A 555 -20.12 -1.41 -4.16
C VAL A 555 -21.19 -1.96 -3.21
N VAL A 556 -22.32 -1.26 -3.07
CA VAL A 556 -23.43 -1.69 -2.20
C VAL A 556 -23.99 -3.04 -2.65
N GLN A 557 -24.13 -3.27 -3.96
CA GLN A 557 -24.61 -4.56 -4.48
C GLN A 557 -23.64 -5.71 -4.18
N VAL A 558 -22.32 -5.48 -4.30
CA VAL A 558 -21.30 -6.47 -3.94
C VAL A 558 -21.34 -6.74 -2.44
N GLU A 559 -21.28 -5.69 -1.61
CA GLU A 559 -21.32 -5.82 -0.14
C GLU A 559 -22.62 -6.50 0.34
N ARG A 560 -23.76 -6.22 -0.29
CA ARG A 560 -25.04 -6.86 0.05
C ARG A 560 -25.04 -8.36 -0.30
N LYS A 561 -24.51 -8.74 -1.47
CA LYS A 561 -24.36 -10.16 -1.84
C LYS A 561 -23.41 -10.87 -0.91
N ASP A 562 -22.33 -10.22 -0.49
CA ASP A 562 -21.39 -10.76 0.49
C ASP A 562 -22.07 -10.96 1.85
N ARG A 563 -22.88 -9.98 2.32
CA ARG A 563 -23.69 -10.12 3.55
C ARG A 563 -24.71 -11.26 3.45
N GLU A 564 -25.48 -11.34 2.36
CA GLU A 564 -26.47 -12.40 2.14
C GLU A 564 -25.81 -13.79 2.10
N SER A 565 -24.62 -13.90 1.51
CA SER A 565 -23.83 -15.14 1.44
C SER A 565 -23.25 -15.52 2.81
N ALA A 566 -22.69 -14.55 3.54
CA ALA A 566 -22.20 -14.74 4.90
C ALA A 566 -23.34 -15.13 5.86
N ALA A 567 -24.53 -14.55 5.72
CA ALA A 567 -25.72 -14.91 6.49
C ALA A 567 -26.20 -16.33 6.19
N ARG A 568 -26.13 -16.77 4.92
CA ARG A 568 -26.41 -18.17 4.53
C ARG A 568 -25.37 -19.13 5.09
N ALA A 569 -24.08 -18.76 5.08
CA ALA A 569 -23.00 -19.57 5.64
C ALA A 569 -23.10 -19.67 7.17
N ALA A 570 -23.40 -18.57 7.87
CA ALA A 570 -23.69 -18.56 9.31
C ALA A 570 -25.02 -19.26 9.66
N GLY A 571 -25.94 -19.35 8.70
CA GLY A 571 -27.19 -20.10 8.78
C GLY A 571 -27.01 -21.62 8.77
N ALA A 572 -25.83 -22.14 8.45
CA ALA A 572 -25.48 -23.57 8.48
C ALA A 572 -25.06 -24.07 9.87
N SER A 573 -25.58 -23.45 10.94
CA SER A 573 -25.58 -24.05 12.28
C SER A 573 -26.72 -25.07 12.38
N ASP A 574 -26.43 -26.28 12.90
CA ASP A 574 -27.37 -27.37 13.20
C ASP A 574 -28.49 -26.95 14.19
N ASN A 575 -29.40 -26.06 13.77
CA ASN A 575 -30.59 -25.72 14.55
C ASN A 575 -31.78 -26.51 14.00
N PRO A 576 -32.14 -27.66 14.60
CA PRO A 576 -33.18 -28.55 14.10
C PRO A 576 -34.61 -27.97 14.21
N PHE A 577 -34.77 -26.78 14.80
CA PHE A 577 -36.06 -26.12 15.00
C PHE A 577 -36.37 -25.04 13.95
N ALA A 578 -35.40 -24.63 13.13
CA ALA A 578 -35.57 -23.59 12.12
C ALA A 578 -36.40 -24.04 10.89
N THR A 579 -36.65 -25.34 10.76
CA THR A 579 -37.40 -25.95 9.64
C THR A 579 -38.83 -26.37 10.01
N LEU A 580 -39.31 -26.01 11.21
CA LEU A 580 -40.68 -26.34 11.65
C LEU A 580 -41.70 -25.34 11.07
N PRO A 581 -42.88 -25.80 10.60
CA PRO A 581 -43.91 -24.92 10.03
C PRO A 581 -44.40 -23.87 11.03
N GLY A 582 -44.43 -22.60 10.61
CA GLY A 582 -44.89 -21.47 11.43
C GLY A 582 -43.81 -20.80 12.29
N GLN A 583 -42.59 -21.35 12.32
CA GLN A 583 -41.43 -20.70 12.92
C GLN A 583 -40.69 -19.90 11.84
N THR A 584 -40.58 -18.58 12.00
CA THR A 584 -39.72 -17.74 11.16
C THR A 584 -38.58 -17.21 12.02
N ARG A 585 -37.37 -17.21 11.47
CA ARG A 585 -36.21 -16.61 12.13
C ARG A 585 -36.48 -15.10 12.21
N SER A 586 -36.58 -14.54 13.40
CA SER A 586 -36.62 -13.08 13.56
C SER A 586 -35.18 -12.57 13.52
N ASP A 587 -34.79 -11.97 12.39
CA ASP A 587 -33.47 -11.34 12.26
C ASP A 587 -33.29 -10.19 13.29
N ASP A 588 -34.39 -9.57 13.73
CA ASP A 588 -34.42 -8.58 14.82
C ASP A 588 -33.96 -9.14 16.18
N ALA A 589 -34.13 -10.44 16.44
CA ALA A 589 -33.70 -11.05 17.70
C ALA A 589 -32.19 -11.30 17.75
N LEU A 590 -31.50 -11.45 16.60
CA LEU A 590 -30.04 -11.53 16.53
C LEU A 590 -29.37 -10.16 16.75
N ALA A 591 -30.07 -9.07 16.42
CA ALA A 591 -29.64 -7.71 16.75
C ALA A 591 -29.91 -7.32 18.21
N ALA A 592 -30.90 -7.96 18.85
CA ALA A 592 -31.32 -7.67 20.22
C ALA A 592 -30.70 -8.56 21.32
N VAL A 593 -29.92 -9.59 20.95
CA VAL A 593 -29.09 -10.33 21.90
C VAL A 593 -27.73 -9.61 21.98
N PRO A 594 -27.38 -8.97 23.11
CA PRO A 594 -26.01 -8.53 23.32
C PRO A 594 -25.11 -9.76 23.21
N ALA A 595 -23.98 -9.66 22.50
CA ALA A 595 -22.92 -10.64 22.62
C ALA A 595 -22.68 -10.90 24.12
N ALA A 596 -22.65 -12.17 24.53
CA ALA A 596 -22.44 -12.59 25.92
C ALA A 596 -21.41 -11.66 26.56
N ALA A 597 -21.79 -11.00 27.65
CA ALA A 597 -21.11 -9.86 28.26
C ALA A 597 -19.57 -9.95 28.20
N GLY A 598 -18.99 -9.50 27.09
CA GLY A 598 -17.62 -9.04 26.99
C GLY A 598 -17.65 -7.64 27.55
N GLY A 599 -17.44 -7.55 28.87
CA GLY A 599 -17.50 -6.30 29.62
C GLY A 599 -16.63 -5.24 28.97
N ASN A 600 -17.29 -4.22 28.44
CA ASN A 600 -16.65 -2.96 28.09
C ASN A 600 -16.62 -2.13 29.38
N ALA A 601 -15.51 -2.20 30.14
CA ALA A 601 -15.17 -1.22 31.17
C ALA A 601 -13.71 -1.35 31.61
N GLY A 602 -12.91 -0.34 31.28
CA GLY A 602 -11.67 0.01 32.01
C GLY A 602 -10.40 -0.57 31.44
N GLY A 603 -9.43 0.29 31.13
CA GLY A 603 -8.06 -0.12 30.88
C GLY A 603 -7.43 -0.85 32.08
N ALA A 604 -6.37 -1.62 31.79
CA ALA A 604 -5.61 -2.60 32.61
C ALA A 604 -5.98 -4.04 32.22
N ASP A 605 -5.09 -4.98 31.90
CA ASP A 605 -3.63 -5.07 31.86
C ASP A 605 -3.31 -6.10 30.75
N TYR A 606 -2.47 -5.76 29.77
CA TYR A 606 -1.84 -6.79 28.94
C TYR A 606 -0.56 -7.23 29.64
N ALA A 607 -0.64 -8.38 30.31
CA ALA A 607 0.46 -9.01 31.01
C ALA A 607 1.54 -9.47 30.02
N TRP A 608 2.52 -8.59 29.80
CA TRP A 608 3.96 -8.84 29.98
C TRP A 608 4.56 -7.53 30.54
N SER A 609 4.31 -7.24 31.81
CA SER A 609 4.81 -6.03 32.47
C SER A 609 6.09 -6.30 33.26
N ASP A 610 7.20 -5.77 32.75
CA ASP A 610 8.40 -5.45 33.54
C ASP A 610 8.18 -4.07 34.20
N PRO A 611 8.30 -3.91 35.53
CA PRO A 611 8.08 -2.65 36.26
C PRO A 611 8.88 -1.44 35.75
N LEU A 612 9.91 -1.64 34.93
CA LEU A 612 10.70 -0.57 34.30
C LEU A 612 10.04 0.13 33.09
N GLN A 613 8.91 -0.37 32.56
CA GLN A 613 8.19 0.26 31.42
C GLN A 613 7.27 1.43 31.83
N ALA A 614 6.73 1.42 33.05
CA ALA A 614 5.78 2.45 33.49
C ALA A 614 6.39 3.87 33.50
N GLN A 615 7.72 3.96 33.61
CA GLN A 615 8.45 5.24 33.57
C GLN A 615 8.88 5.66 32.16
N LYS A 616 8.82 4.76 31.15
CA LYS A 616 9.11 5.08 29.74
C LYS A 616 7.86 5.46 28.93
N ALA A 617 6.67 5.01 29.33
CA ALA A 617 5.40 5.39 28.70
C ALA A 617 5.10 6.91 28.81
N ALA A 618 5.61 7.57 29.87
CA ALA A 618 5.48 9.01 30.07
C ALA A 618 6.35 9.88 29.14
N ASN A 619 7.33 9.30 28.45
CA ASN A 619 8.26 10.02 27.56
C ASN A 619 7.98 9.77 26.06
N ASN A 620 6.80 9.26 25.71
CA ASN A 620 6.41 9.03 24.32
C ASN A 620 5.62 10.23 23.75
N PRO A 621 6.20 11.05 22.85
CA PRO A 621 5.54 12.24 22.31
C PRO A 621 4.36 11.94 21.35
N PHE A 622 4.02 10.66 21.11
CA PHE A 622 3.01 10.24 20.14
C PHE A 622 1.76 9.57 20.77
N ASN A 623 1.55 9.73 22.08
CA ASN A 623 0.52 8.98 22.82
C ASN A 623 -0.93 9.47 22.62
N ASP A 624 -1.18 10.52 21.82
CA ASP A 624 -2.45 11.27 21.82
C ASP A 624 -3.37 11.01 20.60
N LEU A 625 -3.35 9.80 20.02
CA LEU A 625 -4.06 9.49 18.75
C LEU A 625 -5.06 8.33 18.86
N SER A 626 -5.83 8.26 19.94
CA SER A 626 -6.95 7.32 20.06
C SER A 626 -8.18 7.80 19.27
N VAL A 627 -8.46 7.16 18.14
CA VAL A 627 -9.78 7.19 17.48
C VAL A 627 -10.24 5.76 17.26
N VAL A 628 -11.52 5.55 17.62
CA VAL A 628 -12.31 4.32 17.72
C VAL A 628 -12.30 3.46 16.43
N PRO A 629 -12.32 2.11 16.53
CA PRO A 629 -12.32 1.19 15.40
C PRO A 629 -13.61 1.24 14.55
N THR A 630 -13.49 1.00 13.25
CA THR A 630 -14.62 0.84 12.33
C THR A 630 -14.53 -0.53 11.63
N SER A 631 -15.50 -1.40 11.92
CA SER A 631 -15.70 -2.73 11.33
C SER A 631 -16.13 -2.67 9.85
N SER A 632 -16.05 -3.79 9.11
CA SER A 632 -16.57 -3.89 7.73
C SER A 632 -18.04 -3.47 7.61
N LEU A 633 -18.86 -3.78 8.63
CA LEU A 633 -20.23 -3.30 8.81
C LEU A 633 -20.31 -1.76 8.78
N SER A 634 -19.44 -1.08 9.52
CA SER A 634 -19.39 0.39 9.53
C SER A 634 -18.90 1.00 8.21
N SER A 635 -18.04 0.30 7.47
CA SER A 635 -17.60 0.76 6.14
C SER A 635 -18.73 0.74 5.10
N SER A 636 -19.60 -0.27 5.17
CA SER A 636 -20.76 -0.39 4.29
C SER A 636 -21.89 0.59 4.66
N LEU A 637 -22.11 0.82 5.96
CA LEU A 637 -22.99 1.88 6.46
C LEU A 637 -22.49 3.27 6.01
N ALA A 638 -21.18 3.51 6.00
CA ALA A 638 -20.60 4.75 5.46
C ALA A 638 -20.80 4.88 3.95
N THR A 639 -20.65 3.80 3.17
CA THR A 639 -20.94 3.78 1.72
C THR A 639 -22.40 4.14 1.44
N GLU A 640 -23.34 3.54 2.16
CA GLU A 640 -24.78 3.80 2.03
C GLU A 640 -25.12 5.27 2.37
N GLN A 641 -24.48 5.85 3.40
CA GLN A 641 -24.63 7.27 3.75
C GLN A 641 -24.13 8.21 2.65
N ILE A 642 -22.95 7.92 2.07
CA ILE A 642 -22.37 8.71 0.97
C ILE A 642 -23.27 8.60 -0.27
N LEU A 643 -23.75 7.40 -0.59
CA LEU A 643 -24.68 7.17 -1.70
C LEU A 643 -25.98 7.97 -1.50
N GLY A 644 -26.57 7.92 -0.30
CA GLY A 644 -27.75 8.70 0.04
C GLY A 644 -27.52 10.21 -0.10
N GLN A 645 -26.34 10.72 0.30
CA GLN A 645 -25.99 12.12 0.09
C GLN A 645 -25.93 12.49 -1.40
N LEU A 646 -25.26 11.68 -2.22
CA LEU A 646 -25.17 11.89 -3.67
C LEU A 646 -26.53 11.83 -4.37
N GLN A 647 -27.39 10.90 -3.97
CA GLN A 647 -28.76 10.80 -4.48
C GLN A 647 -29.56 12.06 -4.15
N ARG A 648 -29.43 12.60 -2.94
CA ARG A 648 -30.05 13.88 -2.53
C ARG A 648 -29.53 15.08 -3.31
N GLU A 649 -28.21 15.19 -3.50
CA GLU A 649 -27.59 16.26 -4.30
C GLU A 649 -28.04 16.21 -5.77
N ARG A 650 -28.22 15.01 -6.31
CA ARG A 650 -28.69 14.76 -7.67
C ARG A 650 -30.21 14.77 -7.80
N SER A 651 -30.95 14.95 -6.71
CA SER A 651 -32.41 14.87 -6.71
C SER A 651 -33.07 15.71 -7.80
N ILE A 652 -34.18 15.18 -8.34
CA ILE A 652 -35.08 15.94 -9.20
C ILE A 652 -35.68 17.07 -8.38
N ARG A 653 -35.68 18.27 -8.94
CA ARG A 653 -36.16 19.49 -8.29
C ARG A 653 -37.23 20.15 -9.14
N ILE A 654 -38.37 20.46 -8.52
CA ILE A 654 -39.41 21.30 -9.13
C ILE A 654 -39.43 22.62 -8.37
N THR A 655 -39.30 23.74 -9.08
CA THR A 655 -39.35 25.08 -8.48
C THR A 655 -40.47 25.89 -9.13
N GLN A 656 -41.43 26.32 -8.32
CA GLN A 656 -42.45 27.29 -8.71
C GLN A 656 -42.11 28.64 -8.11
N GLY A 657 -41.88 29.64 -8.95
CA GLY A 657 -41.58 31.01 -8.55
C GLY A 657 -42.70 31.99 -8.87
N LEU A 658 -42.66 33.13 -8.18
CA LEU A 658 -43.38 34.36 -8.49
C LEU A 658 -42.39 35.51 -8.36
N SER A 659 -42.25 36.30 -9.41
CA SER A 659 -41.34 37.44 -9.48
C SER A 659 -42.11 38.69 -9.87
N VAL A 660 -41.82 39.79 -9.20
CA VAL A 660 -42.34 41.13 -9.50
C VAL A 660 -41.15 42.07 -9.62
N ARG A 661 -41.00 42.73 -10.76
CA ARG A 661 -40.00 43.78 -10.98
C ARG A 661 -40.73 45.08 -11.34
N SER A 662 -40.38 46.15 -10.65
CA SER A 662 -40.81 47.51 -10.97
C SER A 662 -39.56 48.29 -11.35
N TYR A 663 -39.51 48.75 -12.59
CA TYR A 663 -38.37 49.47 -13.13
C TYR A 663 -38.81 50.83 -13.68
N ASP A 664 -38.06 51.87 -13.32
CA ASP A 664 -38.24 53.25 -13.76
C ASP A 664 -36.90 53.74 -14.32
N PRO A 665 -36.71 53.80 -15.66
CA PRO A 665 -35.43 54.13 -16.30
C PRO A 665 -35.13 55.63 -16.43
N SER A 666 -36.02 56.55 -16.07
CA SER A 666 -35.73 58.01 -16.24
C SER A 666 -36.76 58.95 -15.61
N GLY A 667 -37.71 58.44 -14.83
CA GLY A 667 -38.82 59.20 -14.26
C GLY A 667 -39.96 59.50 -15.24
N SER A 668 -39.85 59.11 -16.52
CA SER A 668 -40.88 59.36 -17.55
C SER A 668 -41.74 58.13 -17.89
N SER A 669 -41.30 56.94 -17.50
CA SER A 669 -42.03 55.69 -17.68
C SER A 669 -41.78 54.74 -16.52
N ARG A 670 -42.76 53.88 -16.25
CA ARG A 670 -42.67 52.84 -15.22
C ARG A 670 -43.19 51.53 -15.78
N GLN A 671 -42.30 50.55 -15.82
CA GLN A 671 -42.60 49.18 -16.20
C GLN A 671 -42.80 48.34 -14.95
N THR A 672 -43.88 47.57 -14.90
CA THR A 672 -44.11 46.51 -13.91
C THR A 672 -44.22 45.17 -14.62
N THR A 673 -43.30 44.27 -14.31
CA THR A 673 -43.23 42.93 -14.87
C THR A 673 -43.54 41.90 -13.79
N VAL A 674 -44.52 41.04 -14.05
CA VAL A 674 -44.90 39.92 -13.19
C VAL A 674 -44.65 38.63 -13.94
N SER A 675 -43.82 37.75 -13.37
CA SER A 675 -43.46 36.46 -13.97
C SER A 675 -43.70 35.32 -13.01
N ALA A 676 -44.19 34.18 -13.51
CA ALA A 676 -44.51 32.99 -12.72
C ALA A 676 -43.75 31.75 -13.22
N PRO A 677 -42.41 31.70 -13.10
CA PRO A 677 -41.61 30.61 -13.65
C PRO A 677 -41.90 29.26 -13.00
N LEU A 678 -42.04 28.23 -13.82
CA LEU A 678 -41.99 26.83 -13.43
C LEU A 678 -40.71 26.21 -14.01
N GLU A 679 -39.87 25.65 -13.14
CA GLU A 679 -38.65 24.94 -13.53
C GLU A 679 -38.66 23.50 -13.02
N ILE A 680 -38.33 22.57 -13.92
CA ILE A 680 -38.08 21.18 -13.57
C ILE A 680 -36.61 20.90 -13.89
N SER A 681 -35.84 20.51 -12.89
CA SER A 681 -34.41 20.22 -13.03
C SER A 681 -34.11 18.80 -12.58
N PHE A 682 -33.43 18.03 -13.43
CA PHE A 682 -33.18 16.60 -13.23
C PHE A 682 -31.76 16.21 -13.67
N PRO A 683 -31.17 15.16 -13.07
CA PRO A 683 -29.87 14.66 -13.47
C PRO A 683 -29.98 13.84 -14.77
N ALA A 684 -28.96 13.93 -15.62
CA ALA A 684 -28.78 13.12 -16.83
C ALA A 684 -27.31 12.72 -16.96
N GLY A 685 -26.98 11.49 -16.52
CA GLY A 685 -25.57 11.09 -16.32
C GLY A 685 -24.90 11.99 -15.28
N ASP A 686 -23.73 12.55 -15.61
CA ASP A 686 -23.01 13.56 -14.81
C ASP A 686 -23.53 14.99 -15.00
N GLN A 687 -24.45 15.20 -15.96
CA GLN A 687 -24.98 16.50 -16.29
C GLN A 687 -26.27 16.78 -15.54
N ARG A 688 -26.62 18.06 -15.42
CA ARG A 688 -27.92 18.50 -14.92
C ARG A 688 -28.67 19.25 -16.00
N LEU A 689 -29.87 18.76 -16.32
CA LEU A 689 -30.77 19.41 -17.27
C LEU A 689 -31.83 20.20 -16.50
N ALA A 690 -32.28 21.30 -17.08
CA ALA A 690 -33.41 22.08 -16.57
C ALA A 690 -34.31 22.49 -17.73
N VAL A 691 -35.61 22.29 -17.56
CA VAL A 691 -36.65 22.78 -18.46
C VAL A 691 -37.44 23.83 -17.72
N ARG A 692 -37.66 24.98 -18.36
CA ARG A 692 -38.32 26.12 -17.73
C ARG A 692 -39.37 26.72 -18.65
N VAL A 693 -40.52 27.02 -18.06
CA VAL A 693 -41.61 27.78 -18.69
C VAL A 693 -41.89 29.00 -17.84
N THR A 694 -42.08 30.17 -18.44
CA THR A 694 -42.35 31.41 -17.69
C THR A 694 -43.42 32.26 -18.35
N PRO A 695 -44.67 32.15 -17.87
CA PRO A 695 -45.69 33.16 -18.10
C PRO A 695 -45.23 34.51 -17.54
N THR A 696 -45.30 35.54 -18.36
CA THR A 696 -44.88 36.90 -18.04
C THR A 696 -45.96 37.88 -18.47
N ARG A 697 -46.29 38.81 -17.58
CA ARG A 697 -47.17 39.95 -17.83
C ARG A 697 -46.40 41.23 -17.60
N ILE A 698 -46.44 42.11 -18.58
CA ILE A 698 -45.76 43.39 -18.56
C ILE A 698 -46.83 44.48 -18.62
N ASN A 699 -46.74 45.44 -17.73
CA ASN A 699 -47.53 46.66 -17.77
C ASN A 699 -46.56 47.83 -17.81
N ASP A 700 -46.55 48.56 -18.91
CA ASP A 700 -45.73 49.74 -19.08
C ASP A 700 -46.63 50.98 -19.07
N SER A 701 -46.20 52.02 -18.36
CA SER A 701 -46.95 53.26 -18.20
C SER A 701 -46.02 54.43 -18.40
N SER A 702 -46.37 55.34 -19.30
CA SER A 702 -45.57 56.52 -19.66
C SER A 702 -46.47 57.74 -19.84
N SER A 703 -45.86 58.92 -19.99
CA SER A 703 -46.58 60.15 -20.36
C SER A 703 -47.32 60.05 -21.70
N GLU A 704 -46.92 59.11 -22.57
CA GLU A 704 -47.54 58.89 -23.88
C GLU A 704 -48.64 57.81 -23.87
N GLY A 705 -48.87 57.13 -22.74
CA GLY A 705 -49.92 56.12 -22.57
C GLY A 705 -49.47 54.89 -21.79
N SER A 706 -50.40 53.94 -21.59
CA SER A 706 -50.13 52.65 -20.94
C SER A 706 -50.34 51.48 -21.89
N GLN A 707 -49.42 50.53 -21.91
CA GLN A 707 -49.50 49.30 -22.71
C GLN A 707 -49.37 48.07 -21.83
N LYS A 708 -50.08 47.00 -22.19
CA LYS A 708 -50.10 45.73 -21.49
C LYS A 708 -49.82 44.60 -22.47
N GLU A 709 -48.86 43.77 -22.12
CA GLU A 709 -48.42 42.65 -22.94
C GLU A 709 -48.34 41.39 -22.08
N ASN A 710 -48.69 40.24 -22.66
CA ASN A 710 -48.62 38.94 -22.00
C ASN A 710 -47.91 37.95 -22.92
N GLY A 711 -47.04 37.12 -22.36
CA GLY A 711 -46.40 36.06 -23.13
C GLY A 711 -45.88 34.93 -22.28
N VAL A 712 -45.45 33.85 -22.92
CA VAL A 712 -44.87 32.68 -22.27
C VAL A 712 -43.49 32.41 -22.84
N ALA A 713 -42.46 32.52 -22.00
CA ALA A 713 -41.10 32.11 -22.37
C ALA A 713 -40.89 30.62 -22.10
N ALA A 714 -40.01 29.99 -22.88
CA ALA A 714 -39.60 28.60 -22.67
C ALA A 714 -38.10 28.47 -22.89
N SER A 715 -37.42 27.64 -22.09
CA SER A 715 -35.99 27.40 -22.22
C SER A 715 -35.57 26.03 -21.70
N ILE A 716 -34.46 25.53 -22.22
CA ILE A 716 -33.76 24.33 -21.77
C ILE A 716 -32.33 24.75 -21.43
N ALA A 717 -31.82 24.27 -20.29
CA ALA A 717 -30.46 24.50 -19.85
C ALA A 717 -29.76 23.18 -19.50
N VAL A 718 -28.44 23.17 -19.68
CA VAL A 718 -27.55 22.07 -19.32
C VAL A 718 -26.37 22.62 -18.51
N GLU A 719 -26.00 21.89 -17.46
CA GLU A 719 -24.81 22.13 -16.66
C GLU A 719 -23.98 20.84 -16.58
N ASP A 720 -22.71 20.93 -16.99
CA ASP A 720 -21.70 19.88 -16.90
C ASP A 720 -20.57 20.41 -16.01
N ALA A 721 -20.73 20.18 -14.69
CA ALA A 721 -19.81 20.65 -13.68
C ALA A 721 -18.39 20.09 -13.87
N GLY A 722 -18.28 18.82 -14.29
CA GLY A 722 -16.98 18.17 -14.50
C GLY A 722 -16.16 18.76 -15.66
N ARG A 723 -16.82 19.33 -16.68
CA ARG A 723 -16.14 20.05 -17.76
C ARG A 723 -16.04 21.57 -17.54
N GLY A 724 -16.77 22.09 -16.56
CA GLY A 724 -16.94 23.52 -16.34
C GLY A 724 -17.83 24.18 -17.40
N LEU A 725 -18.75 23.44 -18.01
CA LEU A 725 -19.59 23.91 -19.11
C LEU A 725 -21.03 24.17 -18.65
N LYS A 726 -21.58 25.32 -19.04
CA LYS A 726 -22.99 25.67 -18.85
C LYS A 726 -23.55 26.15 -20.18
N GLY A 727 -24.77 25.73 -20.52
CA GLY A 727 -25.43 26.14 -21.75
C GLY A 727 -26.93 26.32 -21.56
N ASP A 728 -27.54 27.22 -22.33
CA ASP A 728 -28.98 27.32 -22.44
C ASP A 728 -29.43 27.81 -23.80
N ILE A 729 -30.66 27.43 -24.16
CA ILE A 729 -31.36 27.91 -25.33
C ILE A 729 -32.85 28.03 -25.00
N GLY A 730 -33.48 29.06 -25.53
CA GLY A 730 -34.89 29.32 -25.31
C GLY A 730 -35.45 30.39 -26.22
N VAL A 731 -36.66 30.81 -25.90
CA VAL A 731 -37.37 31.89 -26.59
C VAL A 731 -37.82 32.93 -25.58
N SER A 732 -37.72 34.20 -25.95
CA SER A 732 -38.39 35.28 -25.20
C SER A 732 -39.91 35.07 -25.22
N PRO A 733 -40.69 35.72 -24.34
CA PRO A 733 -42.08 35.35 -24.16
C PRO A 733 -42.90 35.43 -25.47
N VAL A 734 -43.40 34.28 -25.91
CA VAL A 734 -44.28 34.18 -27.07
C VAL A 734 -45.63 34.77 -26.70
N GLY A 735 -46.09 35.75 -27.46
CA GLY A 735 -47.28 36.56 -27.15
C GLY A 735 -46.97 38.05 -27.04
N LEU A 736 -45.70 38.42 -26.79
CA LEU A 736 -45.23 39.78 -27.02
C LEU A 736 -45.21 40.08 -28.53
N ARG A 737 -45.20 41.37 -28.88
CA ARG A 737 -45.14 41.86 -30.26
C ARG A 737 -43.97 41.26 -31.06
N TYR A 738 -42.77 41.28 -30.50
CA TYR A 738 -41.60 40.59 -31.04
C TYR A 738 -41.13 39.53 -30.04
N SER A 739 -40.96 38.31 -30.54
CA SER A 739 -40.33 37.20 -29.81
C SER A 739 -39.08 36.75 -30.54
N THR A 740 -38.08 36.30 -29.79
CA THR A 740 -36.75 35.98 -30.34
C THR A 740 -36.13 34.79 -29.64
N VAL A 741 -35.25 34.08 -30.35
CA VAL A 741 -34.44 33.02 -29.76
C VAL A 741 -33.35 33.65 -28.91
N VAL A 742 -33.18 33.14 -27.70
CA VAL A 742 -32.16 33.54 -26.73
C VAL A 742 -31.36 32.32 -26.29
N GLY A 743 -30.14 32.54 -25.83
CA GLY A 743 -29.30 31.44 -25.34
C GLY A 743 -27.90 31.90 -24.99
N GLY A 744 -27.11 30.98 -24.48
CA GLY A 744 -25.71 31.23 -24.20
C GLY A 744 -24.94 29.97 -23.82
N ALA A 745 -23.63 30.07 -23.90
CA ALA A 745 -22.69 29.06 -23.45
C ALA A 745 -21.63 29.72 -22.57
N THR A 746 -21.23 29.04 -21.50
CA THR A 746 -20.18 29.49 -20.58
C THR A 746 -19.23 28.34 -20.29
N LEU A 747 -17.93 28.62 -20.36
CA LEU A 747 -16.83 27.76 -19.94
C LEU A 747 -16.16 28.41 -18.74
N GLU A 748 -16.10 27.72 -17.60
CA GLU A 748 -15.46 28.17 -16.37
C GLU A 748 -14.42 27.14 -15.93
N ARG A 749 -13.15 27.55 -15.82
CA ARG A 749 -12.03 26.64 -15.54
C ARG A 749 -10.91 27.29 -14.73
N PRO A 750 -10.15 26.50 -13.97
CA PRO A 750 -8.91 26.98 -13.36
C PRO A 750 -7.84 27.20 -14.42
N LEU A 751 -6.99 28.21 -14.19
CA LEU A 751 -5.83 28.52 -15.03
C LEU A 751 -4.56 27.99 -14.35
N SER A 752 -4.51 26.68 -14.17
CA SER A 752 -3.51 25.97 -13.35
C SER A 752 -2.07 26.08 -13.87
N SER A 753 -1.85 26.57 -15.09
CA SER A 753 -0.51 26.87 -15.62
C SER A 753 0.14 28.08 -14.95
N LEU A 754 -0.65 28.98 -14.34
CA LEU A 754 -0.18 30.17 -13.65
C LEU A 754 -0.39 30.08 -12.13
N SER A 755 -1.57 29.68 -11.68
CA SER A 755 -1.90 29.55 -10.25
C SER A 755 -3.14 28.68 -10.05
N GLU A 756 -3.18 27.89 -8.97
CA GLU A 756 -4.33 27.05 -8.59
C GLU A 756 -5.51 27.89 -8.05
N ASN A 757 -5.26 29.12 -7.61
CA ASN A 757 -6.28 30.04 -7.09
C ASN A 757 -6.91 30.94 -8.17
N LEU A 758 -6.50 30.77 -9.43
CA LEU A 758 -6.91 31.60 -10.55
C LEU A 758 -7.94 30.87 -11.42
N LEU A 759 -9.13 31.44 -11.57
CA LEU A 759 -10.24 30.94 -12.37
C LEU A 759 -10.50 31.88 -13.54
N TYR A 760 -10.76 31.33 -14.73
CA TYR A 760 -11.24 32.08 -15.88
C TYR A 760 -12.63 31.60 -16.28
N ALA A 761 -13.48 32.53 -16.72
CA ALA A 761 -14.77 32.23 -17.32
C ALA A 761 -14.92 32.96 -18.65
N LEU A 762 -15.33 32.21 -19.69
CA LEU A 762 -15.63 32.73 -21.02
C LEU A 762 -17.09 32.43 -21.32
N SER A 763 -17.84 33.47 -21.68
CA SER A 763 -19.27 33.38 -21.99
C SER A 763 -19.54 33.98 -23.36
N VAL A 764 -20.42 33.35 -24.12
CA VAL A 764 -21.03 33.91 -25.33
C VAL A 764 -22.54 33.79 -25.21
N SER A 765 -23.28 34.83 -25.58
CA SER A 765 -24.72 34.86 -25.39
C SER A 765 -25.46 35.76 -26.36
N ARG A 766 -26.75 35.44 -26.53
CA ARG A 766 -27.79 36.28 -27.12
C ARG A 766 -28.91 36.41 -26.10
N ARG A 767 -29.10 37.60 -25.55
CA ARG A 767 -30.08 37.91 -24.48
C ARG A 767 -31.03 39.01 -24.90
N SER A 768 -32.30 38.96 -24.48
CA SER A 768 -33.22 40.09 -24.69
C SER A 768 -32.86 41.25 -23.77
N VAL A 769 -33.05 42.50 -24.20
CA VAL A 769 -32.85 43.67 -23.33
C VAL A 769 -34.15 43.98 -22.59
N THR A 770 -34.15 43.95 -21.27
CA THR A 770 -35.38 43.99 -20.44
C THR A 770 -35.60 45.31 -19.70
N ASP A 771 -35.08 46.40 -20.25
CA ASP A 771 -35.15 47.73 -19.63
C ASP A 771 -36.50 48.43 -19.86
N SER A 772 -37.17 48.16 -20.97
CA SER A 772 -38.50 48.72 -21.24
C SER A 772 -39.37 47.74 -22.03
N LEU A 773 -40.64 48.08 -22.24
CA LEU A 773 -41.47 47.27 -23.12
C LEU A 773 -40.95 47.33 -24.56
N ALA A 774 -40.42 48.49 -24.98
CA ALA A 774 -39.79 48.67 -26.29
C ALA A 774 -38.60 47.73 -26.46
N SER A 775 -37.67 47.71 -25.51
CA SER A 775 -36.48 46.87 -25.59
C SER A 775 -36.82 45.38 -25.47
N TYR A 776 -37.79 45.01 -24.63
CA TYR A 776 -38.05 43.60 -24.32
C TYR A 776 -38.94 42.89 -25.35
N GLY A 777 -40.09 43.49 -25.66
CA GLY A 777 -41.13 42.89 -26.51
C GLY A 777 -41.49 43.73 -27.73
N GLY A 778 -41.05 44.97 -27.80
CA GLY A 778 -41.47 45.94 -28.80
C GLY A 778 -42.73 46.70 -28.43
N ILE A 779 -42.88 47.88 -29.01
CA ILE A 779 -44.04 48.76 -28.82
C ILE A 779 -44.64 49.16 -30.17
N ARG A 780 -45.86 49.70 -30.11
CA ARG A 780 -46.51 50.36 -31.24
C ARG A 780 -46.95 51.75 -30.83
N ASP A 781 -46.64 52.73 -31.67
CA ASP A 781 -47.20 54.07 -31.51
C ASP A 781 -48.65 54.08 -32.02
N PRO A 782 -49.65 54.34 -31.16
CA PRO A 782 -51.05 54.36 -31.56
C PRO A 782 -51.40 55.54 -32.50
N ARG A 783 -50.56 56.59 -32.56
CA ARG A 783 -50.80 57.78 -33.39
C ARG A 783 -50.41 57.54 -34.84
N THR A 784 -49.27 56.92 -35.06
CA THR A 784 -48.68 56.67 -36.39
C THR A 784 -48.90 55.25 -36.88
N GLY A 785 -49.16 54.31 -35.97
CA GLY A 785 -49.27 52.89 -36.25
C GLY A 785 -47.93 52.16 -36.40
N GLN A 786 -46.80 52.87 -36.29
CA GLN A 786 -45.45 52.31 -36.40
C GLN A 786 -45.13 51.37 -35.24
N GLU A 787 -44.34 50.34 -35.52
CA GLU A 787 -43.95 49.28 -34.58
C GLU A 787 -42.43 49.13 -34.60
N TRP A 788 -41.79 48.99 -33.44
CA TRP A 788 -40.34 48.81 -33.31
C TRP A 788 -39.96 48.23 -31.94
N GLY A 789 -38.71 47.81 -31.78
CA GLY A 789 -38.15 47.32 -30.51
C GLY A 789 -37.71 45.85 -30.57
N GLY A 790 -37.90 45.10 -29.49
CA GLY A 790 -37.49 43.68 -29.41
C GLY A 790 -35.97 43.52 -29.53
N VAL A 791 -35.23 44.29 -28.73
CA VAL A 791 -33.77 44.39 -28.79
C VAL A 791 -33.10 43.18 -28.15
N THR A 792 -32.05 42.70 -28.80
CA THR A 792 -31.19 41.64 -28.27
C THR A 792 -29.75 42.11 -28.14
N ALA A 793 -29.10 41.80 -27.02
CA ALA A 793 -27.67 41.95 -26.83
C ALA A 793 -26.96 40.64 -27.23
N ASN A 794 -26.05 40.73 -28.20
CA ASN A 794 -25.34 39.61 -28.79
C ASN A 794 -23.85 39.80 -28.58
N GLY A 795 -23.19 38.94 -27.83
CA GLY A 795 -21.80 39.20 -27.48
C GLY A 795 -21.16 38.16 -26.59
N GLY A 796 -20.08 38.58 -25.95
CA GLY A 796 -19.34 37.73 -25.03
C GLY A 796 -18.78 38.48 -23.84
N LEU A 797 -18.43 37.71 -22.83
CA LEU A 797 -17.82 38.17 -21.59
C LEU A 797 -16.65 37.26 -21.25
N ALA A 798 -15.54 37.87 -20.85
CA ALA A 798 -14.40 37.17 -20.27
C ALA A 798 -14.20 37.67 -18.83
N ARG A 799 -13.98 36.75 -17.90
CA ARG A 799 -13.73 37.04 -16.49
C ARG A 799 -12.50 36.28 -16.01
N LEU A 800 -11.67 36.94 -15.22
CA LEU A 800 -10.61 36.33 -14.42
C LEU A 800 -10.89 36.63 -12.95
N ARG A 801 -10.76 35.62 -12.10
CA ARG A 801 -10.94 35.72 -10.65
C ARG A 801 -9.78 35.02 -9.95
N TYR A 802 -9.18 35.70 -8.98
CA TYR A 802 -8.24 35.12 -8.02
C TYR A 802 -8.88 35.11 -6.64
N ASP A 803 -8.78 34.00 -5.91
CA ASP A 803 -9.29 33.90 -4.53
C ASP A 803 -8.48 32.88 -3.73
N ASP A 804 -7.89 33.29 -2.62
CA ASP A 804 -7.12 32.41 -1.72
C ASP A 804 -7.79 32.17 -0.36
N GLY A 805 -9.05 32.58 -0.22
CA GLY A 805 -9.83 32.45 1.00
C GLY A 805 -9.54 33.51 2.06
N ARG A 806 -8.56 34.40 1.87
CA ARG A 806 -8.33 35.58 2.71
C ARG A 806 -8.65 36.88 1.98
N TYR A 807 -8.24 36.99 0.73
CA TYR A 807 -8.64 38.06 -0.17
C TYR A 807 -8.91 37.50 -1.57
N GLY A 808 -9.70 38.23 -2.34
CA GLY A 808 -9.94 37.90 -3.73
C GLY A 808 -9.95 39.13 -4.60
N SER A 809 -9.79 38.89 -5.90
CA SER A 809 -9.86 39.92 -6.92
C SER A 809 -10.54 39.38 -8.16
N TYR A 810 -11.16 40.26 -8.92
CA TYR A 810 -11.70 39.92 -10.22
C TYR A 810 -11.49 41.05 -11.21
N ILE A 811 -11.43 40.66 -12.48
CA ILE A 811 -11.53 41.56 -13.62
C ILE A 811 -12.42 40.87 -14.65
N TYR A 812 -13.26 41.65 -15.31
CA TYR A 812 -14.05 41.17 -16.43
C TYR A 812 -14.17 42.23 -17.51
N GLY A 813 -14.34 41.78 -18.74
CA GLY A 813 -14.64 42.60 -19.90
C GLY A 813 -15.74 41.96 -20.72
N ALA A 814 -16.62 42.79 -21.27
CA ALA A 814 -17.74 42.36 -22.09
C ALA A 814 -17.91 43.27 -23.30
N ALA A 815 -18.24 42.67 -24.44
CA ALA A 815 -18.53 43.37 -25.68
C ALA A 815 -19.78 42.77 -26.31
N HIS A 816 -20.77 43.62 -26.61
CA HIS A 816 -22.06 43.20 -27.15
C HIS A 816 -22.51 44.13 -28.27
N ARG A 817 -23.11 43.56 -29.31
CA ARG A 817 -23.89 44.29 -30.30
C ARG A 817 -25.38 44.15 -30.00
N LEU A 818 -26.06 45.28 -29.91
CA LEU A 818 -27.47 45.41 -29.64
C LEU A 818 -28.21 45.65 -30.94
N THR A 819 -29.14 44.77 -31.28
CA THR A 819 -29.90 44.80 -32.54
C THR A 819 -31.38 44.58 -32.25
N GLY A 820 -32.27 45.31 -32.92
CA GLY A 820 -33.72 45.19 -32.77
C GLY A 820 -34.46 45.31 -34.11
N HIS A 821 -35.79 45.34 -34.06
CA HIS A 821 -36.66 45.62 -35.20
C HIS A 821 -36.89 47.12 -35.32
N ASP A 822 -36.51 47.73 -36.45
CA ASP A 822 -36.68 49.17 -36.70
C ASP A 822 -36.09 50.05 -35.57
N VAL A 823 -34.94 49.60 -35.05
CA VAL A 823 -34.15 50.25 -34.00
C VAL A 823 -32.72 50.38 -34.48
N LYS A 824 -32.10 51.53 -34.22
CA LYS A 824 -30.70 51.76 -34.53
C LYS A 824 -29.80 50.83 -33.73
N ASP A 825 -28.96 50.09 -34.44
CA ASP A 825 -27.95 49.22 -33.84
C ASP A 825 -27.02 50.00 -32.88
N ASN A 826 -26.56 49.32 -31.84
CA ASN A 826 -25.68 49.91 -30.85
C ASN A 826 -24.62 48.91 -30.41
N ASP A 827 -23.39 49.37 -30.19
CA ASP A 827 -22.33 48.55 -29.62
C ASP A 827 -22.09 48.96 -28.16
N ARG A 828 -21.97 47.96 -27.28
CA ARG A 828 -21.74 48.12 -25.83
C ARG A 828 -20.42 47.49 -25.44
N PHE A 829 -19.58 48.29 -24.79
CA PHE A 829 -18.38 47.81 -24.12
C PHE A 829 -18.47 48.03 -22.61
N GLU A 830 -18.12 47.01 -21.84
CA GLU A 830 -18.09 47.05 -20.38
C GLU A 830 -16.78 46.46 -19.86
N ILE A 831 -16.21 47.09 -18.86
CA ILE A 831 -15.08 46.57 -18.10
C ILE A 831 -15.30 46.83 -16.61
N GLY A 832 -15.03 45.82 -15.79
CA GLY A 832 -15.14 45.94 -14.34
C GLY A 832 -14.02 45.21 -13.63
N THR A 833 -13.64 45.73 -12.46
CA THR A 833 -12.64 45.13 -11.60
C THR A 833 -12.98 45.36 -10.14
N GLY A 834 -12.59 44.44 -9.27
CA GLY A 834 -12.73 44.62 -7.84
C GLY A 834 -11.77 43.77 -7.04
N VAL A 835 -11.58 44.20 -5.80
CA VAL A 835 -10.83 43.47 -4.77
C VAL A 835 -11.71 43.37 -3.53
N TYR A 836 -11.67 42.24 -2.83
CA TYR A 836 -12.44 42.02 -1.61
C TYR A 836 -11.62 41.25 -0.58
N TYR A 837 -11.96 41.47 0.69
CA TYR A 837 -11.31 40.86 1.84
C TYR A 837 -12.35 40.11 2.67
N TYR A 838 -11.98 38.92 3.15
CA TYR A 838 -12.81 38.13 4.05
C TYR A 838 -12.65 38.59 5.50
N LEU A 839 -13.64 39.30 6.02
CA LEU A 839 -13.75 39.58 7.46
C LEU A 839 -14.13 38.32 8.25
N ARG A 840 -14.87 37.41 7.61
CA ARG A 840 -15.17 36.06 8.12
C ARG A 840 -15.26 35.10 6.93
N ASN A 841 -14.55 33.98 7.01
CA ASN A 841 -14.62 32.90 6.03
C ASN A 841 -14.69 31.55 6.76
N GLY A 842 -15.87 31.24 7.30
CA GLY A 842 -16.13 29.99 8.01
C GLY A 842 -17.13 29.11 7.27
N PRO A 843 -17.26 27.84 7.65
CA PRO A 843 -18.16 26.90 7.00
C PRO A 843 -19.64 27.34 7.03
N ASP A 844 -20.06 28.09 8.06
CA ASP A 844 -21.46 28.51 8.23
C ASP A 844 -21.68 30.02 8.11
N SER A 845 -20.63 30.81 7.89
CA SER A 845 -20.73 32.26 7.77
C SER A 845 -19.59 32.85 6.96
N LEU A 846 -19.96 33.72 6.03
CA LEU A 846 -19.06 34.45 5.15
C LEU A 846 -19.40 35.93 5.23
N PHE A 847 -18.40 36.78 5.44
CA PHE A 847 -18.56 38.23 5.40
C PHE A 847 -17.38 38.87 4.67
N THR A 848 -17.68 39.61 3.60
CA THR A 848 -16.68 40.29 2.78
C THR A 848 -16.96 41.77 2.68
N VAL A 849 -15.88 42.54 2.57
CA VAL A 849 -15.87 43.96 2.22
C VAL A 849 -14.88 44.16 1.09
N GLY A 850 -15.18 45.04 0.14
CA GLY A 850 -14.30 45.25 -1.01
C GLY A 850 -14.35 46.65 -1.59
N LEU A 851 -13.67 46.80 -2.73
CA LEU A 851 -13.72 47.96 -3.60
C LEU A 851 -13.97 47.46 -5.02
N SER A 852 -14.97 47.99 -5.69
CA SER A 852 -15.32 47.64 -7.07
C SER A 852 -15.40 48.90 -7.93
N ALA A 853 -14.92 48.80 -9.16
CA ALA A 853 -15.04 49.82 -10.18
C ALA A 853 -15.56 49.22 -11.49
N THR A 854 -16.48 49.92 -12.16
CA THR A 854 -17.10 49.50 -13.42
C THR A 854 -17.15 50.68 -14.39
N ALA A 855 -16.86 50.43 -15.65
CA ALA A 855 -17.02 51.38 -16.74
C ALA A 855 -17.83 50.75 -17.88
N ILE A 856 -18.79 51.50 -18.40
CA ILE A 856 -19.64 51.08 -19.54
C ILE A 856 -19.68 52.21 -20.57
N GLY A 857 -19.66 51.85 -21.85
CA GLY A 857 -19.84 52.78 -22.95
C GLY A 857 -20.73 52.19 -24.05
N TYR A 858 -21.53 53.06 -24.66
CA TYR A 858 -22.39 52.76 -25.80
C TYR A 858 -22.11 53.75 -26.93
N ASP A 859 -22.22 53.29 -28.19
CA ASP A 859 -22.03 54.14 -29.37
C ASP A 859 -23.13 55.20 -29.53
N ASN A 860 -24.38 54.81 -29.30
CA ASN A 860 -25.57 55.65 -29.49
C ASN A 860 -26.41 55.75 -28.22
N ASN A 861 -27.01 56.92 -27.99
CA ASN A 861 -27.99 57.12 -26.92
C ASN A 861 -29.36 56.63 -27.41
N GLN A 862 -29.82 55.55 -26.80
CA GLN A 862 -31.01 54.75 -27.12
C GLN A 862 -32.03 54.74 -25.97
N ASN A 863 -31.91 55.67 -25.00
CA ASN A 863 -32.80 55.74 -23.83
C ASN A 863 -34.26 56.14 -24.15
N HIS A 864 -34.53 56.61 -25.38
CA HIS A 864 -35.81 57.22 -25.74
C HIS A 864 -36.83 56.21 -26.27
N LEU A 865 -38.10 56.61 -26.31
CA LEU A 865 -39.23 55.78 -26.75
C LEU A 865 -39.88 56.30 -28.04
N THR A 866 -39.13 56.97 -28.91
CA THR A 866 -39.59 57.32 -30.26
C THR A 866 -39.14 56.27 -31.28
N TYR A 867 -39.80 56.24 -32.44
CA TYR A 867 -39.46 55.33 -33.53
C TYR A 867 -37.97 55.41 -33.89
N GLY A 868 -37.30 54.26 -34.01
CA GLY A 868 -35.85 54.15 -34.20
C GLY A 868 -35.03 54.02 -32.91
N HIS A 869 -35.61 54.31 -31.73
CA HIS A 869 -34.93 54.13 -30.44
C HIS A 869 -35.27 52.81 -29.75
N GLY A 870 -34.28 52.20 -29.11
CA GLY A 870 -34.44 50.91 -28.42
C GLY A 870 -35.05 50.97 -27.02
N GLY A 871 -35.12 52.14 -26.39
CA GLY A 871 -35.71 52.35 -25.07
C GLY A 871 -34.96 51.66 -23.93
N TYR A 872 -33.62 51.67 -23.93
CA TYR A 872 -32.80 51.01 -22.91
C TYR A 872 -31.63 51.90 -22.44
N PHE A 873 -31.11 51.62 -21.25
CA PHE A 873 -30.03 52.39 -20.64
C PHE A 873 -28.73 52.30 -21.45
N SER A 874 -28.33 53.40 -22.08
CA SER A 874 -27.27 53.45 -23.09
C SER A 874 -26.42 54.73 -23.04
N PRO A 875 -25.76 55.01 -21.90
CA PRO A 875 -24.88 56.16 -21.78
C PRO A 875 -23.60 56.02 -22.60
N GLN A 876 -23.14 57.12 -23.19
CA GLN A 876 -21.85 57.15 -23.90
C GLN A 876 -20.69 56.93 -22.93
N ARG A 877 -20.83 57.39 -21.68
CA ARG A 877 -19.87 57.10 -20.61
C ARG A 877 -20.58 56.88 -19.29
N TYR A 878 -20.36 55.71 -18.70
CA TYR A 878 -20.74 55.37 -17.35
C TYR A 878 -19.50 54.93 -16.57
N PHE A 879 -19.32 55.48 -15.38
CA PHE A 879 -18.29 55.02 -14.45
C PHE A 879 -18.86 54.98 -13.04
N ALA A 880 -18.65 53.87 -12.34
CA ALA A 880 -19.05 53.70 -10.95
C ALA A 880 -17.90 53.13 -10.12
N ILE A 881 -17.72 53.65 -8.92
CA ILE A 881 -16.82 53.10 -7.90
C ILE A 881 -17.58 52.99 -6.58
N GLY A 882 -17.48 51.85 -5.91
CA GLY A 882 -18.19 51.63 -4.65
C GLY A 882 -17.62 50.51 -3.80
N VAL A 883 -18.12 50.44 -2.58
CA VAL A 883 -17.72 49.48 -1.55
C VAL A 883 -18.79 48.39 -1.45
N PRO A 884 -18.58 47.21 -2.06
CA PRO A 884 -19.46 46.07 -1.85
C PRO A 884 -19.27 45.45 -0.46
N LEU A 885 -20.38 45.06 0.15
CA LEU A 885 -20.48 44.33 1.41
C LEU A 885 -21.34 43.09 1.14
N VAL A 886 -20.80 41.90 1.40
CA VAL A 886 -21.56 40.65 1.25
C VAL A 886 -21.51 39.86 2.53
N TRP A 887 -22.67 39.61 3.11
CA TRP A 887 -22.85 38.77 4.29
C TRP A 887 -23.73 37.58 3.94
N ALA A 888 -23.20 36.37 4.14
CA ALA A 888 -23.95 35.12 4.03
C ALA A 888 -23.85 34.32 5.32
N GLN A 889 -24.94 33.66 5.69
CA GLN A 889 -25.01 32.80 6.86
C GLN A 889 -25.99 31.65 6.64
N ARG A 890 -25.71 30.50 7.24
CA ARG A 890 -26.64 29.37 7.32
C ARG A 890 -26.80 28.86 8.75
N GLY A 891 -27.97 28.29 9.00
CA GLY A 891 -28.28 27.44 10.15
C GLY A 891 -28.73 26.05 9.69
N ASP A 892 -29.46 25.33 10.54
CA ASP A 892 -29.89 23.96 10.22
C ASP A 892 -31.06 23.92 9.21
N LEU A 893 -31.95 24.91 9.25
CA LEU A 893 -33.13 24.97 8.38
C LEU A 893 -33.14 26.18 7.46
N TRP A 894 -32.20 27.12 7.60
CA TRP A 894 -32.23 28.36 6.84
C TRP A 894 -30.85 28.73 6.31
N ALA A 895 -30.84 29.46 5.20
CA ALA A 895 -29.67 30.17 4.70
C ALA A 895 -30.11 31.53 4.16
N TYR A 896 -29.30 32.57 4.38
CA TYR A 896 -29.55 33.89 3.81
C TYR A 896 -28.26 34.55 3.36
N GLN A 897 -28.43 35.52 2.45
CA GLN A 897 -27.38 36.39 1.97
C GLN A 897 -27.90 37.82 1.80
N VAL A 898 -27.16 38.78 2.35
CA VAL A 898 -27.37 40.22 2.18
C VAL A 898 -26.17 40.79 1.45
N GLN A 899 -26.42 41.53 0.36
CA GLN A 899 -25.42 42.25 -0.42
C GLN A 899 -25.78 43.71 -0.43
N GLY A 900 -24.84 44.58 -0.10
CA GLY A 900 -24.98 46.02 -0.21
C GLY A 900 -23.81 46.61 -1.00
N MET A 901 -24.05 47.67 -1.75
CA MET A 901 -23.00 48.51 -2.32
C MET A 901 -23.36 49.97 -2.09
N LEU A 902 -22.36 50.76 -1.72
CA LEU A 902 -22.48 52.21 -1.65
C LEU A 902 -21.29 52.84 -2.36
N GLY A 903 -21.56 53.83 -3.22
CA GLY A 903 -20.52 54.40 -4.06
C GLY A 903 -20.93 55.70 -4.73
N VAL A 904 -20.07 56.13 -5.66
CA VAL A 904 -20.29 57.29 -6.52
C VAL A 904 -20.25 56.82 -7.96
N GLN A 905 -21.15 57.38 -8.76
CA GLN A 905 -21.19 57.13 -10.19
C GLN A 905 -21.28 58.43 -10.98
N THR A 906 -20.78 58.42 -12.19
CA THR A 906 -20.93 59.48 -13.17
C THR A 906 -21.43 58.91 -14.48
N ILE A 907 -22.39 59.61 -15.08
CA ILE A 907 -23.04 59.20 -16.31
C ILE A 907 -23.07 60.41 -17.25
N ARG A 908 -22.70 60.15 -18.51
CA ARG A 908 -22.81 61.11 -19.61
C ARG A 908 -23.57 60.47 -20.76
N GLN A 909 -24.60 61.16 -21.19
CA GLN A 909 -25.44 60.86 -22.35
C GLN A 909 -25.30 62.01 -23.34
N ASP A 910 -24.95 61.71 -24.57
CA ASP A 910 -24.87 62.67 -25.65
C ASP A 910 -26.27 62.91 -26.24
N ALA A 911 -26.40 63.99 -27.02
CA ALA A 911 -27.64 64.31 -27.71
C ALA A 911 -27.99 63.23 -28.73
N ALA A 912 -29.28 63.03 -29.00
CA ALA A 912 -29.74 62.05 -29.97
C ALA A 912 -30.84 62.63 -30.85
N ASP A 913 -30.81 62.30 -32.13
CA ASP A 913 -31.90 62.59 -33.06
C ASP A 913 -33.20 61.94 -32.58
N ARG A 914 -34.33 62.62 -32.77
CA ARG A 914 -35.62 62.10 -32.33
C ARG A 914 -36.04 60.85 -33.11
N TYR A 915 -35.67 60.79 -34.39
CA TYR A 915 -35.90 59.68 -35.30
C TYR A 915 -34.60 59.27 -36.00
N PRO A 916 -33.70 58.55 -35.30
CA PRO A 916 -32.30 58.39 -35.70
C PRO A 916 -32.05 57.55 -36.96
N ASP A 917 -33.07 56.83 -37.44
CA ASP A 917 -33.03 55.98 -38.65
C ASP A 917 -34.11 56.36 -39.70
N ASP A 918 -34.84 57.48 -39.52
CA ASP A 918 -35.84 57.97 -40.48
C ASP A 918 -35.62 59.46 -40.77
N ALA A 919 -34.95 59.74 -41.90
CA ALA A 919 -34.60 61.10 -42.30
C ALA A 919 -35.82 62.00 -42.57
N ALA A 920 -36.95 61.42 -43.00
CA ALA A 920 -38.16 62.19 -43.30
C ALA A 920 -38.88 62.60 -42.01
N LEU A 921 -39.02 61.67 -41.06
CA LEU A 921 -39.57 61.95 -39.74
C LEU A 921 -38.66 62.90 -38.95
N GLN A 922 -37.35 62.73 -39.07
CA GLN A 922 -36.37 63.61 -38.43
C GLN A 922 -36.47 65.04 -38.96
N ALA A 923 -36.52 65.24 -40.29
CA ALA A 923 -36.70 66.56 -40.88
C ALA A 923 -38.04 67.21 -40.47
N ALA A 924 -39.11 66.42 -40.36
CA ALA A 924 -40.40 66.90 -39.87
C ALA A 924 -40.35 67.32 -38.39
N ALA A 925 -39.64 66.57 -37.54
CA ALA A 925 -39.43 66.88 -36.13
C ALA A 925 -38.60 68.15 -35.94
N GLU A 926 -37.55 68.33 -36.76
CA GLU A 926 -36.74 69.55 -36.78
C GLU A 926 -37.56 70.78 -37.18
N ALA A 927 -38.41 70.66 -38.19
CA ALA A 927 -39.33 71.73 -38.60
C ALA A 927 -40.34 72.09 -37.49
N ALA A 928 -40.69 71.14 -36.63
CA ALA A 928 -41.55 71.35 -35.46
C ALA A 928 -40.80 71.85 -34.20
N GLY A 929 -39.47 72.02 -34.27
CA GLY A 929 -38.65 72.47 -33.13
C GLY A 929 -38.34 71.38 -32.10
N GLU A 930 -38.63 70.11 -32.42
CA GLU A 930 -38.43 68.94 -31.53
C GLU A 930 -37.46 67.90 -32.11
N GLY A 931 -36.55 68.32 -33.00
CA GLY A 931 -35.67 67.41 -33.75
C GLY A 931 -34.70 66.57 -32.92
N GLN A 932 -34.29 67.01 -31.73
CA GLN A 932 -33.27 66.31 -30.94
C GLN A 932 -33.60 66.25 -29.45
N TYR A 933 -33.20 65.14 -28.83
CA TYR A 933 -33.06 65.01 -27.39
C TYR A 933 -31.72 65.59 -26.93
N GLY A 934 -31.75 66.45 -25.92
CA GLY A 934 -30.54 67.09 -25.38
C GLY A 934 -29.63 66.14 -24.61
N SER A 935 -28.32 66.43 -24.64
CA SER A 935 -27.32 65.70 -23.83
C SER A 935 -27.53 65.91 -22.33
N LYS A 936 -27.19 64.89 -21.52
CA LYS A 936 -27.25 64.93 -20.06
C LYS A 936 -25.92 64.48 -19.46
N SER A 937 -25.49 65.12 -18.37
CA SER A 937 -24.36 64.62 -17.57
C SER A 937 -24.67 64.81 -16.09
N LYS A 938 -24.48 63.75 -15.31
CA LYS A 938 -24.83 63.72 -13.88
C LYS A 938 -23.86 62.85 -13.11
N THR A 939 -23.43 63.36 -11.96
CA THR A 939 -22.64 62.62 -10.97
C THR A 939 -23.46 62.53 -9.69
N GLY A 940 -23.53 61.35 -9.09
CA GLY A 940 -24.38 61.12 -7.93
C GLY A 940 -23.99 59.88 -7.13
N VAL A 941 -24.69 59.66 -6.02
CA VAL A 941 -24.52 58.49 -5.17
C VAL A 941 -25.18 57.29 -5.84
N ALA A 942 -24.44 56.18 -5.92
CA ALA A 942 -24.95 54.88 -6.33
C ALA A 942 -25.10 53.99 -5.11
N TYR A 943 -26.20 53.25 -5.04
CA TYR A 943 -26.37 52.22 -4.03
C TYR A 943 -27.15 51.04 -4.57
N SER A 944 -26.82 49.87 -4.05
CA SER A 944 -27.60 48.65 -4.24
C SER A 944 -27.77 47.95 -2.90
N LEU A 945 -28.93 47.35 -2.69
CA LEU A 945 -29.19 46.46 -1.56
C LEU A 945 -29.99 45.27 -2.07
N SER A 946 -29.49 44.06 -1.81
CA SER A 946 -30.26 42.85 -2.02
C SER A 946 -30.17 41.92 -0.81
N ALA A 947 -31.29 41.30 -0.49
CA ALA A 947 -31.39 40.28 0.54
C ALA A 947 -32.07 39.07 -0.07
N SER A 948 -31.57 37.88 0.24
CA SER A 948 -32.14 36.63 -0.23
C SER A 948 -32.04 35.58 0.85
N GLY A 949 -32.97 34.65 0.88
CA GLY A 949 -32.98 33.59 1.88
C GLY A 949 -33.84 32.42 1.47
N GLU A 950 -33.57 31.27 2.07
CA GLU A 950 -34.29 30.03 1.89
C GLU A 950 -34.49 29.38 3.27
N TYR A 951 -35.70 28.89 3.51
CA TYR A 951 -36.10 28.17 4.71
C TYR A 951 -36.64 26.79 4.31
N ARG A 952 -36.12 25.73 4.93
CA ARG A 952 -36.55 24.36 4.72
C ARG A 952 -37.78 24.06 5.58
N LEU A 953 -38.93 23.91 4.92
CA LEU A 953 -40.21 23.61 5.55
C LEU A 953 -40.28 22.14 6.01
N SER A 954 -39.72 21.24 5.21
CA SER A 954 -39.55 19.81 5.50
C SER A 954 -38.38 19.25 4.70
N GLY A 955 -38.02 17.98 4.86
CA GLY A 955 -36.98 17.36 4.03
C GLY A 955 -37.24 17.49 2.52
N GLN A 956 -38.51 17.59 2.08
CA GLN A 956 -38.83 17.68 0.65
C GLN A 956 -39.23 19.08 0.17
N PHE A 957 -39.45 20.05 1.06
CA PHE A 957 -39.92 21.38 0.69
C PHE A 957 -39.03 22.51 1.24
N ALA A 958 -38.71 23.47 0.39
CA ALA A 958 -38.06 24.71 0.77
C ALA A 958 -38.81 25.93 0.21
N LEU A 959 -38.97 26.96 1.03
CA LEU A 959 -39.53 28.25 0.67
C LEU A 959 -38.40 29.27 0.68
N GLY A 960 -38.19 29.97 -0.42
CA GLY A 960 -37.18 31.01 -0.51
C GLY A 960 -37.68 32.27 -1.18
N GLY A 961 -36.85 33.31 -1.14
CA GLY A 961 -37.14 34.57 -1.77
C GLY A 961 -35.94 35.49 -1.85
N ARG A 962 -36.11 36.57 -2.60
CA ARG A 962 -35.16 37.68 -2.71
C ARG A 962 -35.90 38.98 -2.87
N LEU A 963 -35.32 40.02 -2.29
CA LEU A 963 -35.69 41.40 -2.48
C LEU A 963 -34.42 42.15 -2.88
N GLY A 964 -34.52 42.98 -3.92
CA GLY A 964 -33.43 43.80 -4.43
C GLY A 964 -33.93 45.20 -4.72
N MET A 965 -33.09 46.18 -4.42
CA MET A 965 -33.26 47.56 -4.85
C MET A 965 -31.92 48.11 -5.34
N ASP A 966 -31.95 48.75 -6.50
CA ASP A 966 -30.78 49.36 -7.12
C ASP A 966 -31.13 50.79 -7.55
N ASN A 967 -30.16 51.71 -7.43
CA ASN A 967 -30.31 53.10 -7.87
C ASN A 967 -29.16 53.52 -8.79
N ALA A 968 -29.51 53.97 -10.00
CA ALA A 968 -28.59 54.64 -10.91
C ALA A 968 -29.22 55.97 -11.39
N GLN A 969 -28.72 57.13 -10.94
CA GLN A 969 -29.34 58.46 -11.16
C GLN A 969 -30.75 58.57 -10.55
N ASP A 970 -31.75 58.80 -11.42
CA ASP A 970 -33.19 58.82 -11.19
C ASP A 970 -33.80 57.43 -11.51
N GLU A 971 -32.98 56.47 -11.95
CA GLU A 971 -33.41 55.11 -12.24
C GLU A 971 -33.55 54.31 -10.96
N ARG A 972 -34.70 53.67 -10.80
CA ARG A 972 -35.00 52.81 -9.65
C ARG A 972 -35.46 51.45 -10.14
N ASP A 973 -34.69 50.43 -9.79
CA ASP A 973 -35.08 49.04 -9.95
C ASP A 973 -35.44 48.48 -8.58
N VAL A 974 -36.67 47.99 -8.44
CA VAL A 974 -37.09 47.20 -7.28
C VAL A 974 -37.58 45.86 -7.79
N ASN A 975 -36.93 44.79 -7.35
CA ASN A 975 -37.27 43.43 -7.71
C ASN A 975 -37.53 42.58 -6.47
N GLY A 976 -38.56 41.74 -6.55
CA GLY A 976 -38.95 40.82 -5.50
C GLY A 976 -39.29 39.46 -6.08
N ASN A 977 -38.86 38.40 -5.41
CA ASN A 977 -39.09 37.03 -5.81
C ASN A 977 -39.45 36.17 -4.60
N LEU A 978 -40.42 35.28 -4.77
CA LEU A 978 -40.72 34.18 -3.86
C LEU A 978 -40.77 32.88 -4.67
N TYR A 979 -40.27 31.79 -4.08
CA TYR A 979 -40.34 30.47 -4.71
C TYR A 979 -40.56 29.34 -3.70
N LEU A 980 -41.30 28.32 -4.13
CA LEU A 980 -41.43 27.04 -3.46
C LEU A 980 -40.67 25.99 -4.27
N ARG A 981 -39.80 25.23 -3.61
CA ARG A 981 -39.01 24.16 -4.20
C ARG A 981 -39.37 22.83 -3.57
N TYR A 982 -39.67 21.85 -4.43
CA TYR A 982 -39.88 20.46 -4.07
C TYR A 982 -38.70 19.60 -4.53
N PHE A 983 -38.24 18.70 -3.66
CA PHE A 983 -37.20 17.72 -3.92
C PHE A 983 -37.82 16.32 -3.90
N PHE A 984 -37.49 15.48 -4.88
CA PHE A 984 -37.97 14.10 -4.93
C PHE A 984 -37.33 13.22 -3.86
N GLU A 985 -36.08 13.51 -3.51
CA GLU A 985 -35.35 12.86 -2.43
C GLU A 985 -35.40 13.75 -1.19
N GLU A 986 -35.66 13.14 -0.04
CA GLU A 986 -35.73 13.85 1.24
C GLU A 986 -34.37 14.46 1.58
N GLN A 987 -34.30 15.78 1.66
CA GLN A 987 -33.08 16.53 1.93
C GLN A 987 -32.78 16.54 3.42
N GLU A 988 -31.67 15.90 3.80
CA GLU A 988 -31.08 15.94 5.14
C GLU A 988 -29.86 16.88 5.18
N GLY A 989 -29.46 17.36 6.36
CA GLY A 989 -28.31 18.27 6.51
C GLY A 989 -28.64 19.75 6.23
N ARG A 990 -27.66 20.65 6.31
CA ARG A 990 -27.92 22.11 6.27
C ARG A 990 -28.11 22.64 4.84
N PRO A 991 -28.94 23.67 4.62
CA PRO A 991 -29.02 24.36 3.33
C PRO A 991 -27.66 24.90 2.88
N GLN A 992 -27.43 24.98 1.57
CA GLN A 992 -26.19 25.55 1.04
C GLN A 992 -26.10 27.05 1.36
N LEU A 993 -24.90 27.51 1.75
CA LEU A 993 -24.64 28.91 2.14
C LEU A 993 -24.93 29.89 0.99
N SER A 994 -24.74 29.43 -0.24
CA SER A 994 -24.90 30.20 -1.46
C SER A 994 -25.78 29.43 -2.44
N ARG A 995 -27.10 29.54 -2.27
CA ARG A 995 -28.08 29.10 -3.29
C ARG A 995 -29.55 29.53 -3.14
N PRO A 996 -29.91 30.69 -2.58
CA PRO A 996 -31.01 31.41 -3.19
C PRO A 996 -30.42 32.02 -4.48
N GLN A 997 -30.53 31.29 -5.59
CA GLN A 997 -30.70 31.96 -6.89
C GLN A 997 -32.19 31.97 -7.20
N PRO A 998 -32.98 32.84 -6.53
CA PRO A 998 -34.28 33.16 -7.05
C PRO A 998 -34.10 33.74 -8.45
N TYR A 999 -34.90 33.18 -9.33
CA TYR A 999 -35.12 33.59 -10.70
C TYR A 999 -34.86 35.09 -10.95
N ARG A 1000 -33.75 35.39 -11.62
CA ARG A 1000 -33.68 36.47 -12.60
C ARG A 1000 -33.94 35.83 -13.96
N SER A 1001 -34.71 36.49 -14.82
CA SER A 1001 -34.75 36.04 -16.21
C SER A 1001 -33.30 36.10 -16.69
N ARG A 1002 -32.79 35.04 -17.32
CA ARG A 1002 -31.40 34.98 -17.81
C ARG A 1002 -31.10 36.03 -18.90
N ASN A 1003 -32.07 36.91 -19.19
CA ASN A 1003 -31.92 38.13 -19.96
C ASN A 1003 -31.26 39.28 -19.16
N GLU A 1004 -31.11 39.14 -17.83
CA GLU A 1004 -30.54 40.15 -16.92
C GLU A 1004 -29.19 39.72 -16.28
N GLU A 1005 -28.62 38.57 -16.68
CA GLU A 1005 -27.31 38.06 -16.20
C GLU A 1005 -26.16 38.32 -17.19
#